data_AF-A0A2S5CND0-F1
#
_entry.id   AF-A0A2S5CND0-F1
#
_cell.length_a   1.000
_cell.length_b   1.000
_cell.length_c   1.000
_cell.angle_alpha   90.00
_cell.angle_beta   90.00
_cell.angle_gamma   90.00
#
_symmetry.space_group_name_H-M   'P 1'
#
loop_
_entity.id
_entity.type
_entity.pdbx_description
1 polymer ?
#
loop_
_entity_poly.entity_id
_entity_poly.type
_entity_poly.pdbx_seq_one_letter_code
_entity_poly.pdbx_strand_id
1 'polypeptide(L)'
;MTAPVTLTAAKALVYAKTSTAPIIVKDSNDNIAANADALVALGAQIVSLQGNSHLFYQALSVAELLGLDTKTYYKGNLEVFTDIRDTAANIAANAAALESLGAVGLHNGVSIEVFVIDTAANVVATAATLESLAAVGVHNGEYLVSIVNDTAANVVTNATALRTLGAGLPDGLAINVSDTAAHVLANAAALWTLAAGFVHDAYLNNNRLNENRLTVVISDTAANVAATAFALGALAAELSQETSNAGHGDLYNTNSLVLTISDTAANVAANAVALGGLATELSKDFYIGLGGITNNNRLTIAISDTVANVVANAVALGTLAAGLPNLNNSLSISIIDTSGNVFVNLDKINKLLPSLPIADIKLTDTTVPTLAVTANQYAADAAVLTKITSTYHIAVTDSSANVLANLATLQANVSHISGITLTDTATPTLTIAASQYTADAAVLAKIISAYHVAVTDTAANVQTNLATLQANVAHISGITLTDTTLPTLTLTASQYTTDAGALAKINAANPYHLAVTGATFANFAAEVANTHVTSITVVDSAANINAHLSGLAANLGKLSGITFTDTTTPTLTIAASQYRADTWVLAKVSAASPYHLAVTGASYANFAAEVGNTHITSIAVVDSAANINAHLAGLETNLAKLSSITLTDATTPTLTLIGSQTAADMGALNAIQSPYLLSVNASASYLNTLNLSTVHTPLIEIKPTVLDAVTLTETAHITDLNLALINLTGDSINEKAYGSTGTEVDIVAANGAVLHQLIFTHNTEAQLQLLGIGSTSVHFL
;
A
#
# COMPACT_ATOMS: atom_id res chain seq x y z
N MET A 1 -28.36 40.50 40.09
CA MET A 1 -27.57 39.27 40.32
C MET A 1 -26.57 39.16 39.19
N THR A 2 -25.29 38.93 39.48
CA THR A 2 -24.26 38.64 38.47
C THR A 2 -24.58 37.33 37.77
N ALA A 3 -24.47 37.29 36.44
CA ALA A 3 -24.72 36.08 35.67
C ALA A 3 -23.68 35.00 35.99
N PRO A 4 -24.06 33.70 36.03
CA PRO A 4 -23.11 32.62 36.27
C PRO A 4 -22.06 32.52 35.15
N VAL A 5 -20.82 32.17 35.50
CA VAL A 5 -19.75 31.89 34.52
C VAL A 5 -19.61 30.38 34.35
N THR A 6 -19.59 29.89 33.10
CA THR A 6 -19.35 28.48 32.80
C THR A 6 -17.85 28.19 32.68
N LEU A 7 -17.32 27.27 33.49
CA LEU A 7 -15.88 26.93 33.56
C LEU A 7 -15.68 25.41 33.66
N THR A 8 -14.52 24.91 33.26
CA THR A 8 -14.08 23.53 33.57
C THR A 8 -13.76 23.42 35.07
N ALA A 9 -13.72 22.21 35.65
CA ALA A 9 -13.53 21.99 37.09
C ALA A 9 -12.25 22.70 37.60
N ALA A 10 -11.12 22.47 36.92
CA ALA A 10 -9.85 23.12 37.27
C ALA A 10 -9.91 24.66 37.17
N LYS A 11 -10.61 25.20 36.16
CA LYS A 11 -10.73 26.66 35.98
C LYS A 11 -11.68 27.28 37.01
N ALA A 12 -12.72 26.58 37.43
CA ALA A 12 -13.63 27.01 38.47
C ALA A 12 -12.89 27.18 39.81
N LEU A 13 -12.04 26.22 40.19
CA LEU A 13 -11.22 26.28 41.40
C LEU A 13 -10.25 27.47 41.40
N VAL A 14 -9.68 27.81 40.24
CA VAL A 14 -8.81 28.99 40.10
C VAL A 14 -9.63 30.28 40.16
N TYR A 15 -10.76 30.33 39.46
CA TYR A 15 -11.62 31.51 39.42
C TYR A 15 -12.17 31.89 40.80
N ALA A 16 -12.60 30.89 41.57
CA ALA A 16 -13.14 31.06 42.93
C ALA A 16 -12.17 31.73 43.92
N LYS A 17 -10.85 31.66 43.68
CA LYS A 17 -9.84 32.35 44.51
C LYS A 17 -9.85 33.87 44.31
N THR A 18 -10.40 34.34 43.20
CA THR A 18 -10.31 35.75 42.77
C THR A 18 -11.68 36.42 42.61
N SER A 19 -12.76 35.65 42.72
CA SER A 19 -14.13 36.10 42.48
C SER A 19 -15.10 35.28 43.31
N THR A 20 -16.18 35.91 43.81
CA THR A 20 -17.30 35.25 44.50
C THR A 20 -18.53 35.09 43.60
N ALA A 21 -18.39 35.32 42.29
CA ALA A 21 -19.50 35.21 41.35
C ALA A 21 -19.96 33.73 41.20
N PRO A 22 -21.26 33.49 40.90
CA PRO A 22 -21.77 32.14 40.67
C PRO A 22 -21.06 31.41 39.52
N ILE A 23 -20.83 30.11 39.68
CA ILE A 23 -20.10 29.27 38.72
C ILE A 23 -20.98 28.10 38.25
N ILE A 24 -21.01 27.88 36.94
CA ILE A 24 -21.46 26.63 36.34
C ILE A 24 -20.21 25.84 35.97
N VAL A 25 -19.98 24.70 36.60
CA VAL A 25 -18.89 23.80 36.24
C VAL A 25 -19.36 22.88 35.13
N LYS A 26 -18.66 22.83 34.00
CA LYS A 26 -18.96 21.90 32.89
C LYS A 26 -17.68 21.20 32.45
N ASP A 27 -17.60 19.90 32.72
CA ASP A 27 -16.40 19.08 32.50
C ASP A 27 -16.78 17.59 32.33
N SER A 28 -15.80 16.70 32.15
CA SER A 28 -16.05 15.26 32.20
C SER A 28 -16.33 14.77 33.63
N ASN A 29 -17.07 13.67 33.76
CA ASN A 29 -17.37 13.05 35.06
C ASN A 29 -16.07 12.70 35.82
N ASP A 30 -15.04 12.18 35.14
CA ASP A 30 -13.71 11.93 35.73
C ASP A 30 -13.04 13.18 36.29
N ASN A 31 -13.08 14.30 35.55
CA ASN A 31 -12.47 15.55 36.00
C ASN A 31 -13.25 16.17 37.16
N ILE A 32 -14.57 16.03 37.18
CA ILE A 32 -15.41 16.46 38.30
C ILE A 32 -15.10 15.61 39.53
N ALA A 33 -15.03 14.28 39.40
CA ALA A 33 -14.71 13.35 40.49
C ALA A 33 -13.32 13.62 41.07
N ALA A 34 -12.30 13.76 40.22
CA ALA A 34 -10.93 14.03 40.64
C ALA A 34 -10.76 15.39 41.37
N ASN A 35 -11.75 16.27 41.29
CA ASN A 35 -11.76 17.58 41.95
C ASN A 35 -12.92 17.74 42.94
N ALA A 36 -13.64 16.66 43.28
CA ALA A 36 -14.93 16.72 43.97
C ALA A 36 -14.80 17.39 45.35
N ASP A 37 -13.87 16.97 46.21
CA ASP A 37 -13.54 17.64 47.48
C ASP A 37 -13.37 19.17 47.34
N ALA A 38 -12.59 19.60 46.35
CA ALA A 38 -12.29 21.01 46.15
C ALA A 38 -13.51 21.79 45.61
N LEU A 39 -14.35 21.14 44.80
CA LEU A 39 -15.60 21.70 44.29
C LEU A 39 -16.63 21.82 45.40
N VAL A 40 -16.75 20.82 46.29
CA VAL A 40 -17.60 20.89 47.50
C VAL A 40 -17.22 22.09 48.36
N ALA A 41 -15.94 22.35 48.53
CA ALA A 41 -15.46 23.49 49.32
C ALA A 41 -15.87 24.87 48.76
N LEU A 42 -16.19 24.96 47.46
CA LEU A 42 -16.75 26.19 46.86
C LEU A 42 -18.21 26.44 47.27
N GLY A 43 -18.91 25.41 47.76
CA GLY A 43 -20.24 25.51 48.34
C GLY A 43 -21.26 26.22 47.43
N ALA A 44 -21.95 27.22 47.99
CA ALA A 44 -23.01 27.97 47.29
C ALA A 44 -22.52 28.75 46.05
N GLN A 45 -21.21 28.90 45.87
CA GLN A 45 -20.66 29.54 44.68
C GLN A 45 -20.89 28.69 43.42
N ILE A 46 -20.89 27.36 43.54
CA ILE A 46 -21.30 26.47 42.45
C ILE A 46 -22.82 26.43 42.42
N VAL A 47 -23.39 26.81 41.27
CA VAL A 47 -24.84 26.78 41.05
C VAL A 47 -25.28 25.65 40.13
N SER A 48 -24.36 25.07 39.34
CA SER A 48 -24.59 23.88 38.52
C SER A 48 -23.27 23.17 38.22
N LEU A 49 -23.26 21.84 38.24
CA LEU A 49 -22.19 20.94 37.79
C LEU A 49 -22.75 20.09 36.65
N GLN A 50 -22.11 20.11 35.49
CA GLN A 50 -22.59 19.42 34.29
C GLN A 50 -21.49 18.50 33.80
N GLY A 51 -21.71 17.21 33.96
CA GLY A 51 -20.87 16.15 33.48
C GLY A 51 -20.99 15.92 31.97
N ASN A 52 -20.37 14.83 31.50
CA ASN A 52 -20.50 14.35 30.14
C ASN A 52 -21.56 13.23 29.99
N SER A 53 -22.05 12.67 31.10
CA SER A 53 -23.08 11.62 31.17
C SER A 53 -24.06 11.91 32.30
N HIS A 54 -25.31 11.44 32.16
CA HIS A 54 -26.32 11.50 33.22
C HIS A 54 -26.01 10.56 34.41
N LEU A 55 -25.26 9.49 34.16
CA LEU A 55 -24.80 8.54 35.18
C LEU A 55 -23.33 8.80 35.50
N PHE A 56 -23.03 8.89 36.80
CA PHE A 56 -21.71 9.19 37.33
C PHE A 56 -21.17 7.95 38.06
N TYR A 57 -20.35 7.19 37.34
CA TYR A 57 -19.79 5.89 37.76
C TYR A 57 -18.46 6.02 38.53
N GLN A 58 -17.99 7.23 38.75
CA GLN A 58 -16.70 7.51 39.37
C GLN A 58 -16.90 7.51 40.89
N ALA A 59 -16.00 6.85 41.61
CA ALA A 59 -16.06 6.75 43.06
C ALA A 59 -16.05 8.14 43.72
N LEU A 60 -17.03 8.40 44.58
CA LEU A 60 -17.10 9.58 45.45
C LEU A 60 -17.29 9.17 46.91
N SER A 61 -16.80 9.97 47.83
CA SER A 61 -17.12 9.84 49.26
C SER A 61 -18.54 10.32 49.56
N VAL A 62 -19.07 9.98 50.75
CA VAL A 62 -20.40 10.44 51.17
C VAL A 62 -20.43 11.97 51.33
N ALA A 63 -19.33 12.56 51.80
CA ALA A 63 -19.21 14.01 51.92
C ALA A 63 -19.24 14.70 50.55
N GLU A 64 -18.59 14.10 49.55
CA GLU A 64 -18.59 14.59 48.17
C GLU A 64 -19.98 14.48 47.54
N LEU A 65 -20.67 13.35 47.71
CA LEU A 65 -22.05 13.19 47.27
C LEU A 65 -22.95 14.29 47.85
N LEU A 66 -22.98 14.41 49.18
CA LEU A 66 -23.88 15.36 49.84
C LEU A 66 -23.56 16.82 49.50
N GLY A 67 -22.29 17.14 49.25
CA GLY A 67 -21.86 18.47 48.84
C GLY A 67 -22.20 18.81 47.39
N LEU A 68 -22.25 17.83 46.48
CA LEU A 68 -22.43 18.04 45.04
C LEU A 68 -23.84 17.72 44.54
N ASP A 69 -24.59 16.83 45.19
CA ASP A 69 -25.87 16.31 44.71
C ASP A 69 -26.89 17.42 44.37
N THR A 70 -27.03 18.42 45.24
CA THR A 70 -27.95 19.56 45.00
C THR A 70 -27.50 20.49 43.86
N LYS A 71 -26.32 20.26 43.29
CA LYS A 71 -25.67 21.13 42.31
C LYS A 71 -25.56 20.48 40.94
N THR A 72 -25.83 19.20 40.75
CA THR A 72 -25.50 18.50 39.50
C THR A 72 -26.66 18.48 38.50
N TYR A 73 -26.37 18.80 37.23
CA TYR A 73 -27.35 18.81 36.15
C TYR A 73 -26.73 18.41 34.80
N TYR A 74 -27.14 17.28 34.24
CA TYR A 74 -26.86 16.95 32.83
C TYR A 74 -28.02 17.42 31.95
N LYS A 75 -27.76 18.42 31.09
CA LYS A 75 -28.78 18.97 30.16
C LYS A 75 -30.11 19.34 30.83
N GLY A 76 -30.07 19.80 32.08
CA GLY A 76 -31.25 20.26 32.83
C GLY A 76 -31.94 19.19 33.67
N ASN A 77 -31.47 17.95 33.66
CA ASN A 77 -31.90 16.89 34.58
C ASN A 77 -30.83 16.65 35.65
N LEU A 78 -31.22 16.25 36.86
CA LEU A 78 -30.31 15.89 37.95
C LEU A 78 -29.38 14.76 37.52
N GLU A 79 -28.07 14.86 37.80
CA GLU A 79 -27.17 13.70 37.58
C GLU A 79 -27.32 12.67 38.68
N VAL A 80 -27.12 11.39 38.34
CA VAL A 80 -27.22 10.28 39.30
C VAL A 80 -25.81 9.76 39.59
N PHE A 81 -25.40 9.85 40.85
CA PHE A 81 -24.17 9.23 41.35
C PHE A 81 -24.44 7.78 41.70
N THR A 82 -23.64 6.87 41.15
CA THR A 82 -23.89 5.43 41.30
C THR A 82 -22.84 4.70 42.11
N ASP A 83 -21.61 5.23 42.27
CA ASP A 83 -20.53 4.57 43.03
C ASP A 83 -20.05 5.46 44.20
N ILE A 84 -20.55 5.19 45.40
CA ILE A 84 -20.21 5.93 46.61
C ILE A 84 -19.35 5.06 47.51
N ARG A 85 -18.12 5.45 47.82
CA ARG A 85 -17.18 4.66 48.64
C ARG A 85 -16.69 5.46 49.82
N ASP A 86 -16.89 4.95 51.03
CA ASP A 86 -16.45 5.65 52.24
C ASP A 86 -16.26 4.68 53.42
N THR A 87 -15.74 5.19 54.52
CA THR A 87 -15.59 4.46 55.78
C THR A 87 -16.94 4.13 56.42
N ALA A 88 -16.97 3.07 57.24
CA ALA A 88 -18.19 2.64 57.91
C ALA A 88 -18.76 3.74 58.82
N ALA A 89 -17.89 4.47 59.51
CA ALA A 89 -18.26 5.59 60.36
C ALA A 89 -18.89 6.76 59.57
N ASN A 90 -18.34 7.12 58.41
CA ASN A 90 -18.85 8.22 57.60
C ASN A 90 -20.22 7.87 56.97
N ILE A 91 -20.39 6.64 56.50
CA ILE A 91 -21.68 6.17 55.97
C ILE A 91 -22.73 6.16 57.08
N ALA A 92 -22.39 5.59 58.24
CA ALA A 92 -23.32 5.52 59.38
C ALA A 92 -23.69 6.91 59.92
N ALA A 93 -22.72 7.84 60.02
CA ALA A 93 -22.97 9.21 60.47
C ALA A 93 -23.93 9.98 59.54
N ASN A 94 -23.97 9.61 58.27
CA ASN A 94 -24.78 10.26 57.23
C ASN A 94 -25.93 9.38 56.74
N ALA A 95 -26.25 8.27 57.43
CA ALA A 95 -27.25 7.30 57.00
C ALA A 95 -28.62 7.95 56.73
N ALA A 96 -29.09 8.84 57.61
CA ALA A 96 -30.36 9.55 57.42
C ALA A 96 -30.36 10.45 56.17
N ALA A 97 -29.21 11.03 55.81
CA ALA A 97 -29.08 11.84 54.61
C ALA A 97 -29.09 10.96 53.35
N LEU A 98 -28.38 9.83 53.37
CA LEU A 98 -28.39 8.83 52.31
C LEU A 98 -29.78 8.18 52.12
N GLU A 99 -30.47 7.85 53.20
CA GLU A 99 -31.87 7.38 53.19
C GLU A 99 -32.80 8.43 52.57
N SER A 100 -32.60 9.71 52.90
CA SER A 100 -33.39 10.79 52.33
C SER A 100 -33.17 10.95 50.83
N LEU A 101 -31.94 10.73 50.33
CA LEU A 101 -31.62 10.74 48.91
C LEU A 101 -32.29 9.57 48.18
N GLY A 102 -32.27 8.37 48.76
CA GLY A 102 -32.92 7.19 48.18
C GLY A 102 -34.46 7.20 48.24
N ALA A 103 -35.05 7.88 49.22
CA ALA A 103 -36.51 7.94 49.41
C ALA A 103 -37.20 8.96 48.49
N VAL A 104 -36.48 9.95 47.94
CA VAL A 104 -37.06 10.82 46.91
C VAL A 104 -36.95 10.12 45.57
N GLY A 105 -38.07 9.92 44.87
CA GLY A 105 -38.11 9.37 43.51
C GLY A 105 -37.45 10.26 42.43
N LEU A 106 -36.37 10.97 42.76
CA LEU A 106 -35.65 11.94 41.93
C LEU A 106 -34.74 11.30 40.87
N HIS A 107 -34.42 10.01 40.99
CA HIS A 107 -33.43 9.35 40.14
C HIS A 107 -34.00 8.35 39.12
N ASN A 108 -35.25 8.54 38.64
CA ASN A 108 -35.86 7.75 37.54
C ASN A 108 -35.68 6.21 37.64
N GLY A 109 -35.59 5.65 38.86
CA GLY A 109 -35.40 4.22 39.08
C GLY A 109 -33.96 3.70 38.99
N VAL A 110 -32.95 4.58 39.03
CA VAL A 110 -31.52 4.23 39.11
C VAL A 110 -31.07 4.18 40.57
N SER A 111 -30.43 3.07 40.97
CA SER A 111 -29.93 2.84 42.34
C SER A 111 -28.58 3.54 42.60
N ILE A 112 -28.35 3.97 43.84
CA ILE A 112 -27.06 4.48 44.32
C ILE A 112 -26.36 3.32 45.03
N GLU A 113 -25.21 2.85 44.53
CA GLU A 113 -24.43 1.83 45.22
C GLU A 113 -23.52 2.50 46.26
N VAL A 114 -23.66 2.08 47.52
CA VAL A 114 -22.79 2.51 48.61
C VAL A 114 -21.85 1.38 49.00
N PHE A 115 -20.56 1.59 48.86
CA PHE A 115 -19.50 0.69 49.29
C PHE A 115 -18.94 1.14 50.64
N VAL A 116 -19.15 0.33 51.67
CA VAL A 116 -18.46 0.51 52.95
C VAL A 116 -17.10 -0.15 52.83
N ILE A 117 -16.01 0.59 53.00
CA ILE A 117 -14.66 0.00 52.99
C ILE A 117 -13.98 0.32 54.31
N ASP A 118 -13.91 -0.66 55.21
CA ASP A 118 -13.34 -0.44 56.54
C ASP A 118 -12.84 -1.74 57.20
N THR A 119 -12.25 -1.60 58.38
CA THR A 119 -11.83 -2.70 59.25
C THR A 119 -13.03 -3.45 59.82
N ALA A 120 -12.83 -4.71 60.20
CA ALA A 120 -13.89 -5.57 60.75
C ALA A 120 -14.55 -4.95 61.98
N ALA A 121 -13.74 -4.34 62.86
CA ALA A 121 -14.24 -3.70 64.08
C ALA A 121 -15.12 -2.47 63.77
N ASN A 122 -14.74 -1.66 62.78
CA ASN A 122 -15.48 -0.45 62.42
C ASN A 122 -16.81 -0.79 61.74
N VAL A 123 -16.81 -1.76 60.81
CA VAL A 123 -18.05 -2.24 60.17
C VAL A 123 -19.01 -2.81 61.21
N VAL A 124 -18.51 -3.61 62.16
CA VAL A 124 -19.33 -4.16 63.24
C VAL A 124 -19.87 -3.08 64.18
N ALA A 125 -19.06 -2.07 64.51
CA ALA A 125 -19.48 -0.96 65.38
C ALA A 125 -20.68 -0.18 64.80
N THR A 126 -20.84 -0.20 63.48
CA THR A 126 -21.93 0.48 62.77
C THR A 126 -22.99 -0.46 62.18
N ALA A 127 -22.92 -1.77 62.46
CA ALA A 127 -23.73 -2.80 61.80
C ALA A 127 -25.24 -2.52 61.80
N ALA A 128 -25.82 -2.11 62.94
CA ALA A 128 -27.25 -1.82 63.05
C ALA A 128 -27.70 -0.65 62.16
N THR A 129 -26.84 0.36 61.97
CA THR A 129 -27.12 1.50 61.07
C THR A 129 -27.02 1.08 59.62
N LEU A 130 -26.03 0.24 59.29
CA LEU A 130 -25.85 -0.31 57.94
C LEU A 130 -27.01 -1.24 57.54
N GLU A 131 -27.49 -2.09 58.45
CA GLU A 131 -28.68 -2.94 58.25
C GLU A 131 -29.94 -2.09 58.02
N SER A 132 -30.13 -1.01 58.80
CA SER A 132 -31.24 -0.07 58.60
C SER A 132 -31.18 0.59 57.22
N LEU A 133 -30.00 1.09 56.83
CA LEU A 133 -29.79 1.72 55.53
C LEU A 133 -30.08 0.74 54.38
N ALA A 134 -29.64 -0.52 54.51
CA ALA A 134 -29.93 -1.58 53.55
C ALA A 134 -31.42 -1.94 53.47
N ALA A 135 -32.16 -1.85 54.58
CA ALA A 135 -33.60 -2.15 54.63
C ALA A 135 -34.49 -1.07 54.02
N VAL A 136 -34.02 0.19 53.92
CA VAL A 136 -34.79 1.32 53.37
C VAL A 136 -34.80 1.34 51.83
N GLY A 137 -33.84 0.68 51.16
CA GLY A 137 -33.66 0.66 49.70
C GLY A 137 -34.67 -0.14 48.87
N VAL A 138 -35.93 -0.27 49.29
CA VAL A 138 -36.96 -1.06 48.60
C VAL A 138 -37.59 -0.27 47.45
N HIS A 139 -36.81 0.02 46.41
CA HIS A 139 -37.29 0.05 45.02
C HIS A 139 -36.09 -0.22 44.08
N ASN A 140 -35.96 -1.48 43.65
CA ASN A 140 -34.96 -2.06 42.74
C ASN A 140 -33.57 -2.44 43.30
N GLY A 141 -33.38 -2.43 44.62
CA GLY A 141 -32.62 -3.49 45.31
C GLY A 141 -31.10 -3.59 45.10
N GLU A 142 -30.36 -2.48 45.00
CA GLU A 142 -28.88 -2.48 45.07
C GLU A 142 -28.45 -1.22 45.82
N TYR A 143 -28.15 -1.30 47.12
CA TYR A 143 -27.86 -0.09 47.91
C TYR A 143 -26.66 -0.17 48.85
N LEU A 144 -26.15 -1.36 49.23
CA LEU A 144 -25.05 -1.42 50.18
C LEU A 144 -24.18 -2.67 50.01
N VAL A 145 -22.97 -2.49 49.46
CA VAL A 145 -21.93 -3.52 49.42
C VAL A 145 -20.90 -3.22 50.50
N SER A 146 -20.95 -3.95 51.62
CA SER A 146 -19.95 -3.78 52.67
C SER A 146 -18.73 -4.64 52.38
N ILE A 147 -17.55 -4.01 52.28
CA ILE A 147 -16.24 -4.63 52.08
C ILE A 147 -15.43 -4.46 53.37
N VAL A 148 -15.26 -5.58 54.08
CA VAL A 148 -14.39 -5.65 55.26
C VAL A 148 -12.97 -5.98 54.79
N ASN A 149 -12.00 -5.11 55.08
CA ASN A 149 -10.58 -5.37 54.81
C ASN A 149 -9.82 -5.41 56.14
N ASP A 150 -9.37 -6.58 56.57
CA ASP A 150 -8.68 -6.71 57.86
C ASP A 150 -7.76 -7.93 57.96
N THR A 151 -7.03 -8.03 59.07
CA THR A 151 -6.21 -9.20 59.44
C THR A 151 -7.09 -10.38 59.87
N ALA A 152 -6.53 -11.60 59.82
CA ALA A 152 -7.27 -12.81 60.16
C ALA A 152 -7.80 -12.76 61.60
N ALA A 153 -6.97 -12.28 62.54
CA ALA A 153 -7.33 -12.16 63.95
C ALA A 153 -8.47 -11.16 64.20
N ASN A 154 -8.47 -10.02 63.50
CA ASN A 154 -9.50 -9.00 63.66
C ASN A 154 -10.84 -9.43 63.05
N VAL A 155 -10.82 -10.10 61.89
CA VAL A 155 -12.04 -10.71 61.31
C VAL A 155 -12.59 -11.77 62.26
N VAL A 156 -11.75 -12.66 62.78
CA VAL A 156 -12.19 -13.71 63.71
C VAL A 156 -12.74 -13.16 65.02
N THR A 157 -12.12 -12.14 65.60
CA THR A 157 -12.61 -11.46 66.82
C THR A 157 -14.03 -10.92 66.62
N ASN A 158 -14.37 -10.54 65.39
CA ASN A 158 -15.66 -9.97 65.00
C ASN A 158 -16.57 -10.95 64.25
N ALA A 159 -16.18 -12.22 64.09
CA ALA A 159 -16.83 -13.16 63.17
C ALA A 159 -18.31 -13.40 63.47
N THR A 160 -18.72 -13.44 64.74
CA THR A 160 -20.14 -13.61 65.08
C THR A 160 -20.98 -12.42 64.62
N ALA A 161 -20.49 -11.20 64.80
CA ALA A 161 -21.21 -10.00 64.39
C ALA A 161 -21.19 -9.83 62.86
N LEU A 162 -20.06 -10.13 62.20
CA LEU A 162 -19.96 -10.12 60.74
C LEU A 162 -20.90 -11.16 60.09
N ARG A 163 -21.03 -12.34 60.68
CA ARG A 163 -21.99 -13.35 60.22
C ARG A 163 -23.43 -12.85 60.34
N THR A 164 -23.79 -12.22 61.46
CA THR A 164 -25.13 -11.63 61.63
C THR A 164 -25.38 -10.53 60.61
N LEU A 165 -24.41 -9.64 60.39
CA LEU A 165 -24.50 -8.57 59.40
C LEU A 165 -24.67 -9.13 57.98
N GLY A 166 -23.85 -10.11 57.58
CA GLY A 166 -23.96 -10.75 56.25
C GLY A 166 -25.31 -11.42 56.00
N ALA A 167 -25.97 -11.95 57.05
CA ALA A 167 -27.33 -12.47 56.94
C ALA A 167 -28.41 -11.37 56.85
N GLY A 168 -28.11 -10.17 57.35
CA GLY A 168 -28.99 -9.00 57.34
C GLY A 168 -28.89 -8.15 56.07
N LEU A 169 -27.81 -8.29 55.28
CA LEU A 169 -27.58 -7.53 54.06
C LEU A 169 -28.14 -8.25 52.82
N PRO A 170 -29.05 -7.61 52.05
CA PRO A 170 -29.69 -8.24 50.88
C PRO A 170 -28.75 -8.51 49.70
N ASP A 171 -27.67 -7.74 49.56
CA ASP A 171 -26.68 -7.87 48.48
C ASP A 171 -25.41 -8.63 48.91
N GLY A 172 -25.33 -9.05 50.19
CA GLY A 172 -24.20 -9.78 50.76
C GLY A 172 -23.08 -8.89 51.34
N LEU A 173 -22.17 -9.55 52.05
CA LEU A 173 -21.00 -8.99 52.74
C LEU A 173 -19.73 -9.59 52.13
N ALA A 174 -18.85 -8.72 51.62
CA ALA A 174 -17.53 -9.12 51.16
C ALA A 174 -16.50 -8.95 52.28
N ILE A 175 -15.77 -10.01 52.60
CA ILE A 175 -14.70 -9.99 53.61
C ILE A 175 -13.39 -10.37 52.94
N ASN A 176 -12.43 -9.46 52.94
CA ASN A 176 -11.07 -9.71 52.51
C ASN A 176 -10.15 -9.78 53.73
N VAL A 177 -9.65 -10.98 54.00
CA VAL A 177 -8.61 -11.24 55.00
C VAL A 177 -7.26 -11.11 54.32
N SER A 178 -6.38 -10.25 54.83
CA SER A 178 -4.98 -10.17 54.37
C SER A 178 -4.03 -10.40 55.53
N ASP A 179 -3.27 -11.50 55.49
CA ASP A 179 -2.34 -11.84 56.58
C ASP A 179 -1.24 -12.82 56.13
N THR A 180 -0.31 -13.12 57.03
CA THR A 180 0.72 -14.16 56.85
C THR A 180 0.12 -15.56 56.90
N ALA A 181 0.81 -16.55 56.33
CA ALA A 181 0.32 -17.93 56.31
C ALA A 181 0.10 -18.49 57.73
N ALA A 182 1.00 -18.14 58.66
CA ALA A 182 0.92 -18.56 60.05
C ALA A 182 -0.29 -17.95 60.78
N HIS A 183 -0.59 -16.67 60.55
CA HIS A 183 -1.73 -15.99 61.18
C HIS A 183 -3.08 -16.43 60.60
N VAL A 184 -3.16 -16.66 59.29
CA VAL A 184 -4.37 -17.26 58.69
C VAL A 184 -4.61 -18.64 59.32
N LEU A 185 -3.57 -19.47 59.43
CA LEU A 185 -3.72 -20.81 59.98
C LEU A 185 -4.11 -20.81 61.47
N ALA A 186 -3.53 -19.91 62.27
CA ALA A 186 -3.91 -19.74 63.68
C ALA A 186 -5.40 -19.42 63.86
N ASN A 187 -6.04 -18.89 62.81
CA ASN A 187 -7.43 -18.45 62.76
C ASN A 187 -8.32 -19.31 61.83
N ALA A 188 -7.78 -20.37 61.21
CA ALA A 188 -8.43 -21.10 60.11
C ALA A 188 -9.80 -21.67 60.48
N ALA A 189 -9.93 -22.33 61.64
CA ALA A 189 -11.20 -22.92 62.07
C ALA A 189 -12.31 -21.87 62.27
N ALA A 190 -11.95 -20.66 62.71
CA ALA A 190 -12.90 -19.57 62.91
C ALA A 190 -13.24 -18.86 61.60
N LEU A 191 -12.28 -18.70 60.69
CA LEU A 191 -12.51 -18.22 59.32
C LEU A 191 -13.41 -19.18 58.55
N TRP A 192 -13.20 -20.49 58.70
CA TRP A 192 -14.09 -21.51 58.16
C TRP A 192 -15.50 -21.39 58.77
N THR A 193 -15.62 -21.28 60.08
CA THR A 193 -16.93 -21.12 60.74
C THR A 193 -17.66 -19.85 60.27
N LEU A 194 -16.93 -18.79 59.96
CA LEU A 194 -17.48 -17.57 59.36
C LEU A 194 -17.97 -17.83 57.94
N ALA A 195 -17.15 -18.44 57.08
CA ALA A 195 -17.51 -18.80 55.70
C ALA A 195 -18.70 -19.78 55.66
N ALA A 196 -18.67 -20.85 56.46
CA ALA A 196 -19.76 -21.81 56.60
C ALA A 196 -21.06 -21.16 57.13
N GLY A 197 -20.94 -20.05 57.86
CA GLY A 197 -22.07 -19.25 58.32
C GLY A 197 -22.76 -18.46 57.21
N PHE A 198 -22.07 -18.23 56.09
CA PHE A 198 -22.65 -17.64 54.87
C PHE A 198 -23.36 -18.69 53.99
N VAL A 199 -23.11 -19.99 54.17
CA VAL A 199 -23.70 -21.13 53.41
C VAL A 199 -25.24 -21.30 53.60
N HIS A 200 -25.93 -20.37 54.26
CA HIS A 200 -27.38 -20.40 54.47
C HIS A 200 -28.08 -19.19 53.85
N ASP A 201 -27.77 -18.92 52.59
CA ASP A 201 -28.50 -17.96 51.78
C ASP A 201 -29.88 -18.50 51.45
N ALA A 202 -30.80 -18.28 52.38
CA ALA A 202 -32.20 -18.54 52.16
C ALA A 202 -32.64 -17.70 50.96
N TYR A 203 -33.28 -18.35 49.98
CA TYR A 203 -34.06 -17.70 48.94
C TYR A 203 -34.97 -16.65 49.60
N LEU A 204 -34.56 -15.39 49.61
CA LEU A 204 -35.46 -14.28 49.83
C LEU A 204 -36.35 -14.24 48.58
N ASN A 205 -37.63 -13.90 48.78
CA ASN A 205 -38.79 -14.20 47.91
C ASN A 205 -38.74 -13.68 46.44
N ASN A 206 -37.58 -13.29 45.91
CA ASN A 206 -37.34 -12.60 44.63
C ASN A 206 -36.23 -13.22 43.74
N ASN A 207 -35.83 -14.49 43.91
CA ASN A 207 -34.77 -15.14 43.09
C ASN A 207 -33.37 -14.47 43.15
N ARG A 208 -33.00 -13.78 44.23
CA ARG A 208 -31.64 -13.21 44.40
C ARG A 208 -30.87 -13.99 45.47
N LEU A 209 -29.69 -14.49 45.11
CA LEU A 209 -28.69 -14.99 46.05
C LEU A 209 -28.05 -13.76 46.71
N ASN A 210 -27.80 -13.78 48.02
CA ASN A 210 -26.91 -12.78 48.59
C ASN A 210 -25.47 -13.20 48.20
N GLU A 211 -24.58 -12.26 47.88
CA GLU A 211 -23.24 -12.58 47.39
C GLU A 211 -22.20 -12.50 48.53
N ASN A 212 -22.53 -13.09 49.68
CA ASN A 212 -21.56 -13.19 50.78
C ASN A 212 -20.29 -13.88 50.28
N ARG A 213 -19.12 -13.29 50.55
CA ARG A 213 -17.84 -13.81 50.08
C ARG A 213 -16.74 -13.60 51.10
N LEU A 214 -16.00 -14.67 51.41
CA LEU A 214 -14.71 -14.60 52.10
C LEU A 214 -13.56 -14.81 51.11
N THR A 215 -12.71 -13.79 50.96
CA THR A 215 -11.45 -13.88 50.23
C THR A 215 -10.29 -13.84 51.22
N VAL A 216 -9.51 -14.91 51.28
CA VAL A 216 -8.31 -14.98 52.11
C VAL A 216 -7.08 -14.80 51.23
N VAL A 217 -6.35 -13.71 51.46
CA VAL A 217 -5.13 -13.35 50.73
C VAL A 217 -3.92 -13.57 51.63
N ILE A 218 -3.04 -14.46 51.20
CA ILE A 218 -1.75 -14.74 51.86
C ILE A 218 -0.63 -14.20 50.97
N SER A 219 0.20 -13.32 51.54
CA SER A 219 1.48 -12.95 50.94
C SER A 219 2.59 -13.29 51.92
N ASP A 220 3.42 -14.27 51.57
CA ASP A 220 4.42 -14.82 52.47
C ASP A 220 5.59 -15.47 51.69
N THR A 221 6.65 -15.83 52.42
CA THR A 221 7.83 -16.53 51.87
C THR A 221 7.48 -17.96 51.45
N ALA A 222 8.28 -18.51 50.53
CA ALA A 222 8.10 -19.88 50.06
C ALA A 222 8.17 -20.90 51.21
N ALA A 223 9.11 -20.69 52.14
CA ALA A 223 9.28 -21.52 53.32
C ALA A 223 8.07 -21.48 54.25
N ASN A 224 7.50 -20.30 54.51
CA ASN A 224 6.34 -20.16 55.40
C ASN A 224 5.10 -20.81 54.80
N VAL A 225 4.81 -20.56 53.51
CA VAL A 225 3.66 -21.21 52.84
C VAL A 225 3.85 -22.72 52.81
N ALA A 226 5.04 -23.21 52.48
CA ALA A 226 5.36 -24.62 52.42
C ALA A 226 5.26 -25.33 53.77
N ALA A 227 5.74 -24.70 54.85
CA ALA A 227 5.60 -25.23 56.21
C ALA A 227 4.13 -25.43 56.61
N THR A 228 3.23 -24.63 56.05
CA THR A 228 1.78 -24.68 56.30
C THR A 228 0.97 -25.33 55.17
N ALA A 229 1.62 -25.87 54.12
CA ALA A 229 0.96 -26.27 52.87
C ALA A 229 -0.19 -27.27 53.06
N PHE A 230 0.00 -28.29 53.90
CA PHE A 230 -1.05 -29.28 54.17
C PHE A 230 -2.30 -28.64 54.82
N ALA A 231 -2.08 -27.74 55.78
CA ALA A 231 -3.18 -27.10 56.49
C ALA A 231 -3.88 -26.02 55.65
N LEU A 232 -3.14 -25.31 54.80
CA LEU A 232 -3.71 -24.39 53.82
C LEU A 232 -4.52 -25.14 52.74
N GLY A 233 -4.07 -26.33 52.33
CA GLY A 233 -4.84 -27.21 51.45
C GLY A 233 -6.14 -27.69 52.10
N ALA A 234 -6.11 -28.04 53.39
CA ALA A 234 -7.33 -28.38 54.15
C ALA A 234 -8.29 -27.19 54.27
N LEU A 235 -7.78 -25.99 54.59
CA LEU A 235 -8.59 -24.76 54.62
C LEU A 235 -9.20 -24.47 53.24
N ALA A 236 -8.46 -24.64 52.15
CA ALA A 236 -8.99 -24.47 50.80
C ALA A 236 -10.13 -25.46 50.51
N ALA A 237 -9.96 -26.73 50.88
CA ALA A 237 -11.00 -27.75 50.73
C ALA A 237 -12.23 -27.49 51.62
N GLU A 238 -12.05 -26.87 52.78
CA GLU A 238 -13.14 -26.38 53.61
C GLU A 238 -13.87 -25.23 52.91
N LEU A 239 -13.17 -24.17 52.51
CA LEU A 239 -13.76 -23.01 51.80
C LEU A 239 -14.50 -23.39 50.50
N SER A 240 -14.11 -24.49 49.86
CA SER A 240 -14.77 -25.06 48.68
C SER A 240 -16.11 -25.76 48.94
N GLN A 241 -16.49 -26.03 50.20
CA GLN A 241 -17.72 -26.78 50.54
C GLN A 241 -19.00 -25.93 50.60
N GLU A 242 -19.13 -24.92 49.73
CA GLU A 242 -20.39 -24.22 49.46
C GLU A 242 -21.36 -25.17 48.73
N THR A 243 -22.05 -26.04 49.46
CA THR A 243 -23.15 -26.85 48.91
C THR A 243 -24.49 -26.14 49.15
N SER A 244 -24.84 -25.17 48.30
CA SER A 244 -26.23 -24.74 48.18
C SER A 244 -27.03 -25.86 47.50
N ASN A 245 -27.76 -26.66 48.28
CA ASN A 245 -28.75 -27.59 47.72
C ASN A 245 -30.05 -26.81 47.42
N ALA A 246 -29.96 -25.80 46.56
CA ALA A 246 -31.13 -25.18 45.97
C ALA A 246 -31.61 -26.09 44.84
N GLY A 247 -32.91 -26.38 44.75
CA GLY A 247 -33.53 -27.32 43.80
C GLY A 247 -33.39 -27.00 42.31
N HIS A 248 -32.32 -26.31 41.88
CA HIS A 248 -32.00 -25.90 40.52
C HIS A 248 -30.64 -26.40 39.98
N GLY A 249 -29.85 -27.14 40.77
CA GLY A 249 -28.69 -27.90 40.24
C GLY A 249 -27.38 -27.12 40.06
N ASP A 250 -27.34 -25.85 40.44
CA ASP A 250 -26.16 -24.99 40.39
C ASP A 250 -25.63 -24.74 41.85
N LEU A 251 -24.41 -25.19 42.18
CA LEU A 251 -23.67 -25.06 43.46
C LEU A 251 -22.67 -23.85 43.55
N TYR A 252 -23.06 -22.60 43.73
CA TYR A 252 -22.08 -21.50 43.68
C TYR A 252 -21.11 -21.45 44.88
N ASN A 253 -19.78 -21.52 44.65
CA ASN A 253 -18.77 -21.11 45.62
C ASN A 253 -18.29 -19.69 45.29
N THR A 254 -18.35 -18.77 46.25
CA THR A 254 -17.83 -17.40 46.14
C THR A 254 -16.54 -17.19 46.94
N ASN A 255 -16.20 -18.11 47.85
CA ASN A 255 -15.02 -18.04 48.71
C ASN A 255 -13.75 -18.34 47.91
N SER A 256 -12.64 -17.73 48.31
CA SER A 256 -11.35 -17.90 47.64
C SER A 256 -10.17 -17.87 48.61
N LEU A 257 -9.17 -18.70 48.32
CA LEU A 257 -7.84 -18.64 48.92
C LEU A 257 -6.82 -18.23 47.84
N VAL A 258 -6.26 -17.04 48.00
CA VAL A 258 -5.29 -16.44 47.08
C VAL A 258 -3.94 -16.36 47.77
N LEU A 259 -2.94 -17.06 47.24
CA LEU A 259 -1.57 -17.05 47.75
C LEU A 259 -0.63 -16.40 46.74
N THR A 260 0.21 -15.50 47.24
CA THR A 260 1.29 -14.87 46.46
C THR A 260 2.62 -15.08 47.18
N ILE A 261 3.54 -15.76 46.50
CA ILE A 261 4.91 -15.99 46.95
C ILE A 261 5.84 -15.14 46.09
N SER A 262 6.66 -14.31 46.73
CA SER A 262 7.79 -13.63 46.08
C SER A 262 9.06 -13.97 46.82
N ASP A 263 9.93 -14.77 46.20
CA ASP A 263 11.09 -15.33 46.89
C ASP A 263 12.23 -15.66 45.92
N THR A 264 13.38 -16.05 46.49
CA THR A 264 14.57 -16.50 45.74
C THR A 264 14.34 -17.85 45.08
N ALA A 265 15.10 -18.12 44.01
CA ALA A 265 15.04 -19.40 43.29
C ALA A 265 15.37 -20.58 44.21
N ALA A 266 16.34 -20.40 45.11
CA ALA A 266 16.74 -21.42 46.07
C ALA A 266 15.64 -21.75 47.08
N ASN A 267 14.93 -20.74 47.61
CA ASN A 267 13.88 -20.97 48.60
C ASN A 267 12.65 -21.63 47.97
N VAL A 268 12.23 -21.20 46.77
CA VAL A 268 11.14 -21.87 46.04
C VAL A 268 11.52 -23.31 45.69
N ALA A 269 12.74 -23.54 45.21
CA ALA A 269 13.21 -24.88 44.86
C ALA A 269 13.30 -25.83 46.06
N ALA A 270 13.81 -25.37 47.20
CA ALA A 270 13.86 -26.14 48.43
C ALA A 270 12.46 -26.59 48.90
N ASN A 271 11.43 -25.81 48.56
CA ASN A 271 10.04 -26.02 48.96
C ASN A 271 9.14 -26.53 47.82
N ALA A 272 9.70 -26.86 46.66
CA ALA A 272 8.96 -27.16 45.43
C ALA A 272 7.93 -28.30 45.59
N VAL A 273 8.27 -29.35 46.34
CA VAL A 273 7.37 -30.50 46.56
C VAL A 273 6.14 -30.09 47.36
N ALA A 274 6.32 -29.33 48.44
CA ALA A 274 5.22 -28.87 49.28
C ALA A 274 4.32 -27.88 48.54
N LEU A 275 4.93 -26.94 47.78
CA LEU A 275 4.19 -25.98 46.97
C LEU A 275 3.42 -26.64 45.83
N GLY A 276 4.00 -27.65 45.17
CA GLY A 276 3.30 -28.45 44.15
C GLY A 276 2.15 -29.29 44.73
N GLY A 277 2.33 -29.83 45.95
CA GLY A 277 1.26 -30.49 46.70
C GLY A 277 0.13 -29.53 47.04
N LEU A 278 0.44 -28.34 47.54
CA LEU A 278 -0.55 -27.29 47.81
C LEU A 278 -1.30 -26.88 46.53
N ALA A 279 -0.58 -26.64 45.42
CA ALA A 279 -1.18 -26.32 44.14
C ALA A 279 -2.22 -27.39 43.71
N THR A 280 -1.90 -28.67 43.93
CA THR A 280 -2.81 -29.79 43.65
C THR A 280 -4.08 -29.72 44.51
N GLU A 281 -3.96 -29.39 45.80
CA GLU A 281 -5.12 -29.22 46.69
C GLU A 281 -5.98 -28.02 46.29
N LEU A 282 -5.37 -26.88 45.97
CA LEU A 282 -6.09 -25.68 45.52
C LEU A 282 -6.88 -25.94 44.24
N SER A 283 -6.33 -26.74 43.33
CA SER A 283 -6.99 -27.13 42.08
C SER A 283 -8.21 -28.03 42.28
N LYS A 284 -8.46 -28.56 43.48
CA LYS A 284 -9.65 -29.38 43.77
C LYS A 284 -10.92 -28.57 43.98
N ASP A 285 -10.80 -27.25 44.17
CA ASP A 285 -11.94 -26.33 44.18
C ASP A 285 -12.57 -26.33 42.78
N PHE A 286 -13.67 -27.07 42.63
CA PHE A 286 -14.28 -27.37 41.34
C PHE A 286 -15.78 -27.10 41.40
N TYR A 287 -16.22 -26.07 40.69
CA TYR A 287 -17.63 -25.78 40.54
C TYR A 287 -18.05 -25.44 39.09
N ILE A 288 -19.27 -25.86 38.73
CA ILE A 288 -19.91 -25.72 37.42
C ILE A 288 -20.83 -24.49 37.42
N GLY A 289 -20.31 -23.32 37.05
CA GLY A 289 -21.12 -22.13 36.84
C GLY A 289 -21.73 -22.09 35.43
N LEU A 290 -22.66 -21.15 35.18
CA LEU A 290 -23.30 -20.90 33.87
C LEU A 290 -22.34 -20.59 32.70
N GLY A 291 -21.03 -20.44 32.98
CA GLY A 291 -19.96 -20.21 32.00
C GLY A 291 -18.87 -21.29 31.91
N GLY A 292 -19.00 -22.41 32.64
CA GLY A 292 -18.03 -23.51 32.65
C GLY A 292 -17.44 -23.83 34.04
N ILE A 293 -16.36 -24.62 34.05
CA ILE A 293 -15.61 -24.98 35.26
C ILE A 293 -14.83 -23.76 35.75
N THR A 294 -15.04 -23.38 37.01
CA THR A 294 -14.30 -22.28 37.65
C THR A 294 -13.65 -22.76 38.95
N ASN A 295 -12.48 -22.20 39.26
CA ASN A 295 -11.72 -22.42 40.49
C ASN A 295 -11.40 -21.04 41.07
N ASN A 296 -11.77 -20.79 42.32
CA ASN A 296 -11.59 -19.47 42.93
C ASN A 296 -10.25 -19.35 43.66
N ASN A 297 -9.59 -20.48 43.92
CA ASN A 297 -8.29 -20.53 44.56
C ASN A 297 -7.16 -20.21 43.56
N ARG A 298 -6.08 -19.62 44.07
CA ARG A 298 -4.94 -19.22 43.23
C ARG A 298 -3.63 -19.27 44.00
N LEU A 299 -2.61 -19.91 43.42
CA LEU A 299 -1.22 -19.81 43.84
C LEU A 299 -0.38 -19.11 42.78
N THR A 300 0.14 -17.94 43.09
CA THR A 300 1.07 -17.18 42.24
C THR A 300 2.45 -17.19 42.85
N ILE A 301 3.44 -17.70 42.11
CA ILE A 301 4.84 -17.75 42.54
C ILE A 301 5.66 -16.87 41.60
N ALA A 302 6.33 -15.88 42.15
CA ALA A 302 7.25 -15.01 41.45
C ALA A 302 8.66 -15.18 41.99
N ILE A 303 9.60 -15.54 41.12
CA ILE A 303 11.03 -15.62 41.43
C ILE A 303 11.72 -14.42 40.80
N SER A 304 12.52 -13.72 41.61
CA SER A 304 13.45 -12.70 41.14
C SER A 304 14.84 -13.02 41.68
N ASP A 305 15.75 -13.46 40.81
CA ASP A 305 17.05 -13.97 41.24
C ASP A 305 18.12 -13.90 40.13
N THR A 306 19.36 -14.16 40.51
CA THR A 306 20.52 -14.25 39.63
C THR A 306 20.47 -15.48 38.73
N VAL A 307 21.21 -15.44 37.63
CA VAL A 307 21.33 -16.58 36.70
C VAL A 307 21.88 -17.81 37.41
N ALA A 308 22.88 -17.62 38.26
CA ALA A 308 23.52 -18.71 38.99
C ALA A 308 22.52 -19.48 39.86
N ASN A 309 21.64 -18.76 40.58
CA ASN A 309 20.63 -19.38 41.44
C ASN A 309 19.53 -20.06 40.64
N VAL A 310 19.04 -19.47 39.54
CA VAL A 310 18.03 -20.10 38.69
C VAL A 310 18.58 -21.38 38.05
N VAL A 311 19.80 -21.33 37.50
CA VAL A 311 20.44 -22.49 36.86
C VAL A 311 20.73 -23.60 37.87
N ALA A 312 21.24 -23.27 39.06
CA ALA A 312 21.52 -24.26 40.12
C ALA A 312 20.26 -25.00 40.59
N ASN A 313 19.10 -24.34 40.53
CA ASN A 313 17.84 -24.86 41.03
C ASN A 313 16.87 -25.34 39.92
N ALA A 314 17.31 -25.36 38.67
CA ALA A 314 16.45 -25.54 37.50
C ALA A 314 15.62 -26.83 37.50
N VAL A 315 16.15 -27.94 38.04
CA VAL A 315 15.43 -29.23 38.06
C VAL A 315 14.20 -29.17 38.98
N ALA A 316 14.35 -28.62 40.18
CA ALA A 316 13.26 -28.49 41.14
C ALA A 316 12.20 -27.48 40.65
N LEU A 317 12.66 -26.35 40.10
CA LEU A 317 11.78 -25.34 39.51
C LEU A 317 11.02 -25.88 38.29
N GLY A 318 11.65 -26.69 37.44
CA GLY A 318 11.00 -27.31 36.29
C GLY A 318 9.95 -28.35 36.70
N THR A 319 10.23 -29.11 37.75
CA THR A 319 9.25 -30.05 38.34
C THR A 319 8.04 -29.31 38.89
N LEU A 320 8.26 -28.22 39.62
CA LEU A 320 7.18 -27.36 40.13
C LEU A 320 6.39 -26.72 38.97
N ALA A 321 7.07 -26.15 37.97
CA ALA A 321 6.45 -25.56 36.79
C ALA A 321 5.52 -26.53 36.06
N ALA A 322 5.95 -27.78 35.88
CA ALA A 322 5.15 -28.83 35.26
C ALA A 322 3.91 -29.24 36.08
N GLY A 323 3.94 -29.06 37.41
CA GLY A 323 2.84 -29.40 38.33
C GLY A 323 1.80 -28.30 38.55
N LEU A 324 2.09 -27.06 38.15
CA LEU A 324 1.20 -25.89 38.28
C LEU A 324 0.09 -25.70 37.22
N PRO A 325 0.03 -26.34 36.03
CA PRO A 325 -0.90 -25.94 34.95
C PRO A 325 -2.42 -26.06 35.18
N ASN A 326 -2.89 -26.42 36.37
CA ASN A 326 -4.33 -26.54 36.62
C ASN A 326 -4.93 -25.26 37.22
N LEU A 327 -5.85 -24.69 36.45
CA LEU A 327 -7.01 -23.87 36.85
C LEU A 327 -6.81 -22.47 37.46
N ASN A 328 -5.60 -22.05 37.91
CA ASN A 328 -5.24 -20.64 38.21
C ASN A 328 -3.82 -20.45 38.79
N ASN A 329 -3.06 -21.53 38.95
CA ASN A 329 -1.73 -21.46 39.54
C ASN A 329 -0.66 -21.05 38.50
N SER A 330 0.36 -20.30 38.93
CA SER A 330 1.39 -19.80 38.02
C SER A 330 2.76 -19.67 38.68
N LEU A 331 3.81 -19.90 37.88
CA LEU A 331 5.20 -19.60 38.20
C LEU A 331 5.73 -18.62 37.15
N SER A 332 6.38 -17.56 37.60
CA SER A 332 7.09 -16.61 36.74
C SER A 332 8.49 -16.38 37.27
N ILE A 333 9.49 -16.41 36.39
CA ILE A 333 10.90 -16.23 36.73
C ILE A 333 11.44 -14.99 36.01
N SER A 334 11.87 -13.99 36.78
CA SER A 334 12.64 -12.85 36.32
C SER A 334 14.10 -13.02 36.73
N ILE A 335 14.99 -13.06 35.75
CA ILE A 335 16.43 -13.14 35.99
C ILE A 335 16.97 -11.71 36.09
N ILE A 336 17.60 -11.37 37.21
CA ILE A 336 18.23 -10.06 37.44
C ILE A 336 19.70 -10.28 37.74
N ASP A 337 20.57 -9.92 36.80
CA ASP A 337 22.00 -10.18 36.93
C ASP A 337 22.83 -9.18 36.09
N THR A 338 24.16 -9.23 36.20
CA THR A 338 25.06 -8.48 35.33
C THR A 338 25.13 -9.12 33.94
N SER A 339 25.37 -8.32 32.91
CA SER A 339 25.55 -8.77 31.54
C SER A 339 26.62 -9.86 31.43
N GLY A 340 27.74 -9.72 32.16
CA GLY A 340 28.80 -10.73 32.21
C GLY A 340 28.29 -12.11 32.65
N ASN A 341 27.45 -12.17 33.68
CA ASN A 341 26.89 -13.42 34.19
C ASN A 341 25.80 -14.01 33.28
N VAL A 342 24.94 -13.17 32.71
CA VAL A 342 23.92 -13.61 31.74
C VAL A 342 24.59 -14.19 30.50
N PHE A 343 25.55 -13.46 29.94
CA PHE A 343 26.16 -13.79 28.65
C PHE A 343 26.99 -15.07 28.68
N VAL A 344 27.74 -15.34 29.74
CA VAL A 344 28.49 -16.61 29.87
C VAL A 344 27.58 -17.83 30.11
N ASN A 345 26.28 -17.61 30.35
CA ASN A 345 25.31 -18.67 30.62
C ASN A 345 24.17 -18.73 29.59
N LEU A 346 24.25 -18.00 28.46
CA LEU A 346 23.17 -17.97 27.46
C LEU A 346 22.76 -19.37 27.01
N ASP A 347 23.70 -20.24 26.62
CA ASP A 347 23.44 -21.64 26.27
C ASP A 347 22.65 -22.39 27.35
N LYS A 348 22.99 -22.17 28.62
CA LYS A 348 22.33 -22.85 29.73
C LYS A 348 20.91 -22.32 29.90
N ILE A 349 20.73 -21.01 29.89
CA ILE A 349 19.42 -20.38 30.03
C ILE A 349 18.52 -20.79 28.85
N ASN A 350 19.05 -20.79 27.64
CA ASN A 350 18.36 -21.20 26.42
C ASN A 350 17.84 -22.65 26.51
N LYS A 351 18.65 -23.57 27.05
CA LYS A 351 18.22 -24.96 27.32
C LYS A 351 17.12 -25.07 28.38
N LEU A 352 16.98 -24.07 29.26
CA LEU A 352 15.95 -24.07 30.31
C LEU A 352 14.61 -23.53 29.83
N LEU A 353 14.57 -22.70 28.79
CA LEU A 353 13.33 -22.08 28.28
C LEU A 353 12.16 -23.05 28.03
N PRO A 354 12.37 -24.29 27.51
CA PRO A 354 11.27 -25.24 27.33
C PRO A 354 10.66 -25.77 28.64
N SER A 355 11.42 -25.70 29.74
CA SER A 355 11.06 -26.30 31.03
C SER A 355 10.76 -25.29 32.13
N LEU A 356 11.20 -24.04 31.97
CA LEU A 356 11.05 -22.99 32.95
C LEU A 356 10.33 -21.77 32.34
N PRO A 357 9.34 -21.19 33.04
CA PRO A 357 8.66 -19.98 32.60
C PRO A 357 9.52 -18.74 32.90
N ILE A 358 10.64 -18.60 32.19
CA ILE A 358 11.48 -17.40 32.23
C ILE A 358 10.74 -16.29 31.49
N ALA A 359 10.22 -15.35 32.26
CA ALA A 359 9.43 -14.23 31.78
C ALA A 359 10.31 -13.16 31.17
N ASP A 360 11.34 -12.74 31.91
CA ASP A 360 12.27 -11.70 31.49
C ASP A 360 13.68 -11.91 32.07
N ILE A 361 14.64 -11.29 31.39
CA ILE A 361 16.01 -11.12 31.84
C ILE A 361 16.29 -9.61 31.89
N LYS A 362 16.73 -9.12 33.04
CA LYS A 362 17.09 -7.72 33.28
C LYS A 362 18.57 -7.64 33.62
N LEU A 363 19.28 -6.82 32.85
CA LEU A 363 20.70 -6.53 33.06
C LEU A 363 20.84 -5.40 34.08
N THR A 364 21.71 -5.59 35.07
CA THR A 364 21.97 -4.64 36.18
C THR A 364 23.11 -3.65 35.88
N ASP A 365 23.68 -3.74 34.68
CA ASP A 365 24.77 -2.87 34.24
C ASP A 365 24.37 -1.40 34.24
N THR A 366 25.30 -0.53 34.66
CA THR A 366 25.10 0.92 34.72
C THR A 366 25.22 1.60 33.35
N THR A 367 25.74 0.88 32.36
CA THR A 367 25.91 1.31 30.96
C THR A 367 25.35 0.24 30.03
N VAL A 368 24.97 0.61 28.80
CA VAL A 368 24.53 -0.37 27.80
C VAL A 368 25.66 -1.35 27.48
N PRO A 369 25.54 -2.65 27.83
CA PRO A 369 26.61 -3.61 27.64
C PRO A 369 26.69 -4.06 26.17
N THR A 370 27.90 -4.44 25.74
CA THR A 370 28.13 -5.04 24.41
C THR A 370 28.59 -6.48 24.59
N LEU A 371 27.84 -7.41 24.00
CA LEU A 371 28.13 -8.84 24.00
C LEU A 371 28.98 -9.22 22.78
N ALA A 372 30.15 -9.79 23.01
CA ALA A 372 30.93 -10.44 21.97
C ALA A 372 30.48 -11.90 21.77
N VAL A 373 29.98 -12.23 20.58
CA VAL A 373 29.51 -13.58 20.21
C VAL A 373 30.00 -13.98 18.82
N THR A 374 29.98 -15.29 18.55
CA THR A 374 30.09 -15.83 17.19
C THR A 374 28.71 -15.81 16.53
N ALA A 375 28.64 -15.90 15.20
CA ALA A 375 27.37 -15.92 14.48
C ALA A 375 26.54 -17.17 14.82
N ASN A 376 27.21 -18.31 15.01
CA ASN A 376 26.57 -19.55 15.43
C ASN A 376 26.04 -19.47 16.86
N GLN A 377 26.77 -18.85 17.79
CA GLN A 377 26.30 -18.66 19.17
C GLN A 377 25.05 -17.78 19.19
N TYR A 378 25.08 -16.68 18.43
CA TYR A 378 23.92 -15.80 18.30
C TYR A 378 22.68 -16.53 17.80
N ALA A 379 22.83 -17.36 16.77
CA ALA A 379 21.73 -18.13 16.20
C ALA A 379 21.21 -19.20 17.17
N ALA A 380 22.09 -19.89 17.89
CA ALA A 380 21.71 -20.88 18.89
C ALA A 380 20.90 -20.25 20.03
N ASP A 381 21.28 -19.06 20.47
CA ASP A 381 20.72 -18.38 21.65
C ASP A 381 19.70 -17.29 21.31
N ALA A 382 19.23 -17.22 20.07
CA ALA A 382 18.28 -16.20 19.64
C ALA A 382 17.03 -16.13 20.55
N ALA A 383 16.51 -17.27 21.00
CA ALA A 383 15.34 -17.34 21.88
C ALA A 383 15.58 -16.69 23.25
N VAL A 384 16.72 -16.97 23.90
CA VAL A 384 17.04 -16.34 25.20
C VAL A 384 17.35 -14.85 25.04
N LEU A 385 17.96 -14.45 23.92
CA LEU A 385 18.25 -13.04 23.64
C LEU A 385 16.97 -12.20 23.53
N THR A 386 15.85 -12.77 23.06
CA THR A 386 14.54 -12.09 23.06
C THR A 386 13.96 -11.88 24.47
N LYS A 387 14.43 -12.62 25.48
CA LYS A 387 13.99 -12.47 26.88
C LYS A 387 14.69 -11.32 27.59
N ILE A 388 15.78 -10.80 27.02
CA ILE A 388 16.50 -9.66 27.59
C ILE A 388 15.72 -8.38 27.30
N THR A 389 15.20 -7.76 28.36
CA THR A 389 14.37 -6.55 28.27
C THR A 389 15.19 -5.26 28.42
N SER A 390 16.36 -5.34 29.03
CA SER A 390 17.32 -4.23 29.10
C SER A 390 17.94 -3.96 27.73
N THR A 391 18.35 -2.72 27.48
CA THR A 391 19.09 -2.39 26.26
C THR A 391 20.48 -3.02 26.28
N TYR A 392 20.88 -3.64 25.18
CA TYR A 392 22.22 -4.18 24.96
C TYR A 392 22.59 -4.13 23.47
N HIS A 393 23.89 -4.23 23.21
CA HIS A 393 24.45 -4.36 21.87
C HIS A 393 25.18 -5.69 21.71
N ILE A 394 25.37 -6.08 20.45
CA ILE A 394 26.05 -7.30 20.05
C ILE A 394 27.17 -6.93 19.09
N ALA A 395 28.35 -7.45 19.36
CA ALA A 395 29.50 -7.43 18.45
C ALA A 395 29.74 -8.87 18.00
N VAL A 396 29.54 -9.13 16.70
CA VAL A 396 29.77 -10.46 16.13
C VAL A 396 31.22 -10.54 15.70
N THR A 397 31.95 -11.57 16.14
CA THR A 397 33.31 -11.87 15.66
C THR A 397 33.37 -13.33 15.24
N ASP A 398 33.44 -13.58 13.94
CA ASP A 398 33.39 -14.94 13.38
C ASP A 398 33.98 -15.00 11.96
N SER A 399 34.11 -16.19 11.39
CA SER A 399 34.48 -16.38 9.99
C SER A 399 33.35 -15.94 9.04
N SER A 400 33.72 -15.50 7.84
CA SER A 400 32.80 -15.16 6.76
C SER A 400 31.81 -16.27 6.42
N ALA A 401 32.24 -17.54 6.49
CA ALA A 401 31.39 -18.71 6.27
C ALA A 401 30.28 -18.84 7.31
N ASN A 402 30.59 -18.64 8.60
CA ASN A 402 29.58 -18.71 9.66
C ASN A 402 28.65 -17.50 9.65
N VAL A 403 29.16 -16.30 9.34
CA VAL A 403 28.32 -15.11 9.16
C VAL A 403 27.35 -15.31 8.00
N LEU A 404 27.84 -15.83 6.88
CA LEU A 404 27.01 -16.12 5.71
C LEU A 404 25.92 -17.16 6.02
N ALA A 405 26.26 -18.25 6.72
CA ALA A 405 25.29 -19.28 7.11
C ALA A 405 24.16 -18.76 8.02
N ASN A 406 24.40 -17.66 8.76
CA ASN A 406 23.46 -17.08 9.72
C ASN A 406 22.94 -15.70 9.32
N LEU A 407 23.13 -15.30 8.07
CA LEU A 407 22.89 -13.91 7.63
C LEU A 407 21.45 -13.46 7.87
N ALA A 408 20.46 -14.30 7.54
CA ALA A 408 19.05 -14.03 7.79
C ALA A 408 18.70 -13.90 9.28
N THR A 409 19.30 -14.74 10.15
CA THR A 409 19.09 -14.68 11.61
C THR A 409 19.66 -13.38 12.20
N LEU A 410 20.84 -12.98 11.71
CA LEU A 410 21.46 -11.71 12.09
C LEU A 410 20.65 -10.52 11.56
N GLN A 411 20.13 -10.59 10.34
CA GLN A 411 19.27 -9.58 9.73
C GLN A 411 17.97 -9.35 10.53
N ALA A 412 17.34 -10.41 11.02
CA ALA A 412 16.13 -10.30 11.85
C ALA A 412 16.36 -9.52 13.15
N ASN A 413 17.61 -9.37 13.59
CA ASN A 413 17.99 -8.72 14.85
C ASN A 413 19.04 -7.62 14.66
N VAL A 414 19.11 -7.04 13.46
CA VAL A 414 20.11 -6.04 13.08
C VAL A 414 20.13 -4.80 13.98
N SER A 415 19.03 -4.51 14.68
CA SER A 415 18.90 -3.43 15.67
C SER A 415 19.82 -3.61 16.89
N HIS A 416 20.10 -4.85 17.28
CA HIS A 416 20.99 -5.17 18.39
C HIS A 416 22.45 -5.28 17.94
N ILE A 417 22.71 -5.46 16.63
CA ILE A 417 24.06 -5.62 16.09
C ILE A 417 24.74 -4.26 15.95
N SER A 418 25.80 -4.06 16.72
CA SER A 418 26.66 -2.88 16.63
C SER A 418 27.70 -3.00 15.52
N GLY A 419 28.17 -4.23 15.24
CA GLY A 419 29.12 -4.50 14.18
C GLY A 419 29.45 -5.99 14.04
N ILE A 420 29.96 -6.36 12.86
CA ILE A 420 30.41 -7.70 12.51
C ILE A 420 31.87 -7.62 12.06
N THR A 421 32.75 -8.31 12.78
CA THR A 421 34.17 -8.46 12.46
C THR A 421 34.41 -9.86 11.91
N LEU A 422 34.89 -9.94 10.67
CA LEU A 422 35.28 -11.19 10.03
C LEU A 422 36.70 -11.59 10.47
N THR A 423 36.89 -12.83 10.90
CA THR A 423 38.18 -13.37 11.39
C THR A 423 39.06 -13.97 10.31
N ASP A 424 38.62 -13.96 9.05
CA ASP A 424 39.36 -14.48 7.90
C ASP A 424 40.72 -13.76 7.75
N THR A 425 41.78 -14.49 7.41
CA THR A 425 43.14 -13.95 7.31
C THR A 425 43.40 -13.10 6.05
N ALA A 426 42.44 -13.10 5.11
CA ALA A 426 42.44 -12.29 3.89
C ALA A 426 41.05 -11.66 3.72
N THR A 427 40.89 -10.67 2.84
CA THR A 427 39.58 -10.10 2.47
C THR A 427 38.68 -11.21 1.92
N PRO A 428 37.68 -11.69 2.67
CA PRO A 428 36.88 -12.83 2.24
C PRO A 428 35.84 -12.41 1.20
N THR A 429 35.42 -13.37 0.38
CA THR A 429 34.34 -13.19 -0.59
C THR A 429 33.10 -13.92 -0.08
N LEU A 430 32.02 -13.17 0.17
CA LEU A 430 30.72 -13.73 0.52
C LEU A 430 29.98 -14.05 -0.78
N THR A 431 29.69 -15.33 -1.03
CA THR A 431 28.93 -15.77 -2.21
C THR A 431 27.44 -15.82 -1.86
N ILE A 432 26.63 -14.94 -2.46
CA ILE A 432 25.19 -14.84 -2.17
C ILE A 432 24.34 -14.70 -3.44
N ALA A 433 23.08 -15.08 -3.36
CA ALA A 433 22.09 -14.81 -4.41
C ALA A 433 21.74 -13.31 -4.46
N ALA A 434 21.27 -12.82 -5.60
CA ALA A 434 20.94 -11.40 -5.78
C ALA A 434 19.79 -10.96 -4.86
N SER A 435 18.80 -11.85 -4.66
CA SER A 435 17.69 -11.63 -3.73
C SER A 435 18.14 -11.59 -2.26
N GLN A 436 19.10 -12.44 -1.88
CA GLN A 436 19.63 -12.48 -0.52
C GLN A 436 20.41 -11.20 -0.20
N TYR A 437 21.18 -10.66 -1.16
CA TYR A 437 21.84 -9.36 -0.99
C TYR A 437 20.82 -8.28 -0.59
N THR A 438 19.71 -8.21 -1.32
CA THR A 438 18.65 -7.24 -1.06
C THR A 438 17.98 -7.47 0.30
N ALA A 439 17.69 -8.72 0.66
CA ALA A 439 17.05 -9.08 1.93
C ALA A 439 17.93 -8.74 3.14
N ASP A 440 19.25 -8.94 3.01
CA ASP A 440 20.21 -8.84 4.11
C ASP A 440 21.10 -7.59 4.03
N ALA A 441 20.72 -6.59 3.23
CA ALA A 441 21.53 -5.41 2.99
C ALA A 441 21.89 -4.67 4.30
N ALA A 442 20.99 -4.64 5.28
CA ALA A 442 21.22 -3.93 6.53
C ALA A 442 22.24 -4.63 7.43
N VAL A 443 22.21 -5.97 7.50
CA VAL A 443 23.23 -6.73 8.26
C VAL A 443 24.57 -6.77 7.52
N LEU A 444 24.57 -6.83 6.19
CA LEU A 444 25.79 -6.72 5.39
C LEU A 444 26.48 -5.37 5.65
N ALA A 445 25.70 -4.28 5.77
CA ALA A 445 26.23 -2.96 6.14
C ALA A 445 26.79 -2.88 7.57
N LYS A 446 26.53 -3.88 8.44
CA LYS A 446 27.15 -3.99 9.77
C LYS A 446 28.53 -4.64 9.72
N ILE A 447 28.96 -5.20 8.60
CA ILE A 447 30.30 -5.80 8.46
C ILE A 447 31.36 -4.69 8.41
N ILE A 448 32.24 -4.68 9.41
CA ILE A 448 33.31 -3.69 9.58
C ILE A 448 34.58 -4.14 8.85
N SER A 449 34.89 -5.44 8.87
CA SER A 449 36.04 -5.99 8.13
C SER A 449 35.86 -5.76 6.63
N ALA A 450 36.95 -5.52 5.90
CA ALA A 450 36.89 -5.49 4.44
C ALA A 450 36.43 -6.85 3.90
N TYR A 451 35.48 -6.85 2.97
CA TYR A 451 34.97 -8.03 2.30
C TYR A 451 34.59 -7.71 0.85
N HIS A 452 34.44 -8.77 0.05
CA HIS A 452 33.84 -8.71 -1.27
C HIS A 452 32.56 -9.53 -1.32
N VAL A 453 31.71 -9.23 -2.29
CA VAL A 453 30.51 -10.02 -2.58
C VAL A 453 30.59 -10.59 -3.99
N ALA A 454 30.48 -11.90 -4.09
CA ALA A 454 30.25 -12.59 -5.35
C ALA A 454 28.75 -12.93 -5.45
N VAL A 455 28.07 -12.39 -6.46
CA VAL A 455 26.67 -12.73 -6.70
C VAL A 455 26.62 -13.96 -7.59
N THR A 456 25.85 -14.98 -7.20
CA THR A 456 25.63 -16.19 -8.02
C THR A 456 24.14 -16.48 -8.08
N ASP A 457 23.52 -16.22 -9.23
CA ASP A 457 22.06 -16.30 -9.38
C ASP A 457 21.65 -16.40 -10.87
N THR A 458 20.36 -16.61 -11.15
CA THR A 458 19.80 -16.56 -12.51
C THR A 458 19.74 -15.13 -13.05
N ALA A 459 19.80 -14.96 -14.36
CA ALA A 459 19.69 -13.67 -15.03
C ALA A 459 18.38 -12.94 -14.71
N ALA A 460 17.28 -13.68 -14.54
CA ALA A 460 15.99 -13.10 -14.14
C ALA A 460 16.04 -12.45 -12.74
N ASN A 461 16.68 -13.11 -11.78
CA ASN A 461 16.86 -12.57 -10.43
C ASN A 461 17.85 -11.41 -10.40
N VAL A 462 18.95 -11.51 -11.17
CA VAL A 462 19.91 -10.39 -11.33
C VAL A 462 19.23 -9.18 -11.96
N GLN A 463 18.45 -9.36 -13.03
CA GLN A 463 17.69 -8.28 -13.68
C GLN A 463 16.72 -7.61 -12.70
N THR A 464 15.99 -8.40 -11.92
CA THR A 464 15.02 -7.88 -10.93
C THR A 464 15.70 -7.05 -9.83
N ASN A 465 16.93 -7.41 -9.44
CA ASN A 465 17.68 -6.74 -8.38
C ASN A 465 18.76 -5.78 -8.91
N LEU A 466 18.78 -5.49 -10.21
CA LEU A 466 19.92 -4.84 -10.88
C LEU A 466 20.24 -3.45 -10.29
N ALA A 467 19.22 -2.64 -9.99
CA ALA A 467 19.39 -1.34 -9.36
C ALA A 467 20.01 -1.44 -7.94
N THR A 468 19.62 -2.44 -7.14
CA THR A 468 20.22 -2.68 -5.82
C THR A 468 21.69 -3.10 -5.95
N LEU A 469 21.99 -3.96 -6.92
CA LEU A 469 23.37 -4.36 -7.22
C LEU A 469 24.20 -3.15 -7.67
N GLN A 470 23.63 -2.26 -8.48
CA GLN A 470 24.28 -1.03 -8.93
C GLN A 470 24.59 -0.09 -7.75
N ALA A 471 23.65 0.10 -6.83
CA ALA A 471 23.85 0.91 -5.62
C ALA A 471 24.99 0.38 -4.73
N ASN A 472 25.31 -0.91 -4.84
CA ASN A 472 26.31 -1.60 -4.03
C ASN A 472 27.54 -2.08 -4.82
N VAL A 473 27.71 -1.60 -6.05
CA VAL A 473 28.71 -2.12 -7.01
C VAL A 473 30.16 -2.08 -6.48
N ALA A 474 30.45 -1.19 -5.53
CA ALA A 474 31.77 -1.09 -4.89
C ALA A 474 32.13 -2.32 -4.06
N HIS A 475 31.14 -3.01 -3.47
CA HIS A 475 31.34 -4.24 -2.70
C HIS A 475 31.29 -5.50 -3.55
N ILE A 476 30.73 -5.42 -4.76
CA ILE A 476 30.56 -6.58 -5.64
C ILE A 476 31.86 -6.84 -6.41
N SER A 477 32.46 -8.02 -6.22
CA SER A 477 33.63 -8.45 -6.98
C SER A 477 33.25 -9.05 -8.34
N GLY A 478 32.07 -9.65 -8.46
CA GLY A 478 31.56 -10.20 -9.71
C GLY A 478 30.15 -10.78 -9.58
N ILE A 479 29.49 -10.94 -10.72
CA ILE A 479 28.17 -11.56 -10.86
C ILE A 479 28.32 -12.77 -11.79
N THR A 480 27.95 -13.96 -11.31
CA THR A 480 27.93 -15.21 -12.07
C THR A 480 26.49 -15.60 -12.32
N LEU A 481 26.14 -15.81 -13.60
CA LEU A 481 24.80 -16.25 -14.00
C LEU A 481 24.73 -17.78 -13.96
N THR A 482 23.70 -18.34 -13.31
CA THR A 482 23.54 -19.80 -13.13
C THR A 482 22.59 -20.44 -14.14
N ASP A 483 22.11 -19.68 -15.13
CA ASP A 483 21.20 -20.18 -16.15
C ASP A 483 21.83 -21.35 -16.94
N THR A 484 21.04 -22.39 -17.22
CA THR A 484 21.50 -23.57 -17.95
C THR A 484 21.57 -23.35 -19.47
N THR A 485 20.96 -22.28 -19.96
CA THR A 485 20.99 -21.83 -21.35
C THR A 485 21.48 -20.38 -21.40
N LEU A 486 21.91 -19.91 -22.58
CA LEU A 486 22.38 -18.53 -22.77
C LEU A 486 21.27 -17.53 -22.41
N PRO A 487 21.39 -16.79 -21.29
CA PRO A 487 20.29 -15.97 -20.82
C PRO A 487 20.25 -14.61 -21.52
N THR A 488 19.06 -13.99 -21.54
CA THR A 488 18.85 -12.61 -22.02
C THR A 488 18.32 -11.76 -20.88
N LEU A 489 18.97 -10.62 -20.61
CA LEU A 489 18.45 -9.59 -19.71
C LEU A 489 17.74 -8.53 -20.56
N THR A 490 16.45 -8.34 -20.31
CA THR A 490 15.63 -7.32 -20.96
C THR A 490 15.59 -6.08 -20.10
N LEU A 491 16.18 -4.99 -20.60
CA LEU A 491 16.36 -3.74 -19.88
C LEU A 491 15.68 -2.60 -20.63
N THR A 492 15.11 -1.64 -19.90
CA THR A 492 14.80 -0.34 -20.52
C THR A 492 16.11 0.41 -20.84
N ALA A 493 16.09 1.32 -21.81
CA ALA A 493 17.26 2.16 -22.11
C ALA A 493 17.77 2.93 -20.88
N SER A 494 16.87 3.30 -19.95
CA SER A 494 17.25 3.92 -18.68
C SER A 494 17.98 2.96 -17.74
N GLN A 495 17.54 1.71 -17.61
CA GLN A 495 18.23 0.70 -16.80
C GLN A 495 19.58 0.33 -17.39
N TYR A 496 19.67 0.17 -18.71
CA TYR A 496 20.93 -0.11 -19.41
C TYR A 496 22.02 0.93 -19.09
N THR A 497 21.63 2.21 -18.99
CA THR A 497 22.56 3.31 -18.68
C THR A 497 22.82 3.47 -17.19
N THR A 498 21.77 3.42 -16.35
CA THR A 498 21.89 3.65 -14.90
C THR A 498 22.62 2.51 -14.19
N ASP A 499 22.42 1.27 -14.66
CA ASP A 499 22.95 0.07 -14.01
C ASP A 499 24.20 -0.49 -14.70
N ALA A 500 24.86 0.32 -15.53
CA ALA A 500 26.03 -0.09 -16.32
C ALA A 500 27.18 -0.64 -15.46
N GLY A 501 27.32 -0.18 -14.21
CA GLY A 501 28.34 -0.68 -13.29
C GLY A 501 28.07 -2.11 -12.84
N ALA A 502 26.83 -2.44 -12.47
CA ALA A 502 26.42 -3.79 -12.15
C ALA A 502 26.53 -4.71 -13.37
N LEU A 503 26.10 -4.24 -14.55
CA LEU A 503 26.25 -4.99 -15.80
C LEU A 503 27.72 -5.31 -16.11
N ALA A 504 28.64 -4.36 -15.86
CA ALA A 504 30.07 -4.58 -16.02
C ALA A 504 30.68 -5.58 -15.02
N LYS A 505 29.97 -5.92 -13.94
CA LYS A 505 30.37 -6.96 -12.98
C LYS A 505 29.93 -8.36 -13.41
N ILE A 506 29.06 -8.50 -14.40
CA ILE A 506 28.71 -9.82 -14.95
C ILE A 506 29.98 -10.44 -15.54
N ASN A 507 30.40 -11.57 -14.98
CA ASN A 507 31.66 -12.21 -15.29
C ASN A 507 31.71 -12.60 -16.77
N ALA A 508 32.78 -12.18 -17.45
CA ALA A 508 32.99 -12.39 -18.89
C ALA A 508 33.00 -13.87 -19.33
N ALA A 509 33.23 -14.81 -18.40
CA ALA A 509 33.11 -16.25 -18.68
C ALA A 509 31.65 -16.73 -18.78
N ASN A 510 30.67 -15.94 -18.33
CA ASN A 510 29.25 -16.20 -18.50
C ASN A 510 28.75 -15.42 -19.72
N PRO A 511 28.56 -16.05 -20.88
CA PRO A 511 27.96 -15.37 -22.01
C PRO A 511 26.51 -14.98 -21.65
N TYR A 512 26.08 -13.79 -22.07
CA TYR A 512 24.72 -13.31 -21.92
C TYR A 512 24.34 -12.36 -23.06
N HIS A 513 23.04 -12.17 -23.23
CA HIS A 513 22.48 -11.19 -24.15
C HIS A 513 21.79 -10.07 -23.39
N LEU A 514 21.81 -8.87 -23.98
CA LEU A 514 21.04 -7.73 -23.55
C LEU A 514 20.00 -7.41 -24.64
N ALA A 515 18.73 -7.32 -24.23
CA ALA A 515 17.65 -6.78 -25.03
C ALA A 515 17.28 -5.40 -24.47
N VAL A 516 17.63 -4.33 -25.19
CA VAL A 516 17.33 -2.97 -24.78
C VAL A 516 15.97 -2.55 -25.34
N THR A 517 15.12 -1.99 -24.50
CA THR A 517 13.76 -1.58 -24.87
C THR A 517 13.56 -0.10 -24.67
N GLY A 518 12.83 0.52 -25.60
CA GLY A 518 12.51 1.94 -25.53
C GLY A 518 13.74 2.85 -25.70
N ALA A 519 14.70 2.43 -26.52
CA ALA A 519 15.82 3.27 -26.89
C ALA A 519 15.33 4.48 -27.70
N THR A 520 15.94 5.64 -27.50
CA THR A 520 15.82 6.75 -28.45
C THR A 520 16.93 6.66 -29.49
N PHE A 521 16.77 7.30 -30.65
CA PHE A 521 17.84 7.26 -31.65
C PHE A 521 19.15 7.89 -31.12
N ALA A 522 19.04 8.86 -30.20
CA ALA A 522 20.20 9.48 -29.55
C ALA A 522 21.09 8.47 -28.81
N ASN A 523 20.52 7.43 -28.20
CA ASN A 523 21.27 6.41 -27.45
C ASN A 523 21.63 5.19 -28.31
N PHE A 524 20.92 4.98 -29.41
CA PHE A 524 20.99 3.79 -30.25
C PHE A 524 22.42 3.41 -30.67
N ALA A 525 23.24 4.39 -31.08
CA ALA A 525 24.62 4.12 -31.50
C ALA A 525 25.49 3.53 -30.37
N ALA A 526 25.35 4.03 -29.15
CA ALA A 526 26.09 3.54 -27.99
C ALA A 526 25.62 2.14 -27.56
N GLU A 527 24.32 1.87 -27.63
CA GLU A 527 23.73 0.57 -27.33
C GLU A 527 24.16 -0.49 -28.35
N VAL A 528 24.15 -0.15 -29.64
CA VAL A 528 24.60 -1.04 -30.71
C VAL A 528 26.08 -1.39 -30.59
N ALA A 529 26.92 -0.46 -30.13
CA ALA A 529 28.35 -0.71 -29.95
C ALA A 529 28.66 -1.78 -28.88
N ASN A 530 27.73 -2.04 -27.95
CA ASN A 530 27.91 -3.10 -26.97
C ASN A 530 27.67 -4.48 -27.60
N THR A 531 28.69 -5.35 -27.48
CA THR A 531 28.67 -6.70 -28.06
C THR A 531 27.66 -7.62 -27.40
N HIS A 532 27.25 -7.36 -26.16
CA HIS A 532 26.22 -8.14 -25.47
C HIS A 532 24.81 -7.76 -25.93
N VAL A 533 24.62 -6.55 -26.47
CA VAL A 533 23.31 -6.11 -26.98
C VAL A 533 23.03 -6.83 -28.29
N THR A 534 21.96 -7.62 -28.32
CA THR A 534 21.53 -8.38 -29.50
C THR A 534 20.16 -7.96 -30.02
N SER A 535 19.38 -7.25 -29.20
CA SER A 535 18.08 -6.73 -29.59
C SER A 535 17.87 -5.32 -29.03
N ILE A 536 17.32 -4.43 -29.86
CA ILE A 536 16.95 -3.07 -29.49
C ILE A 536 15.56 -2.76 -30.06
N THR A 537 14.63 -2.31 -29.21
CA THR A 537 13.43 -1.62 -29.66
C THR A 537 13.59 -0.12 -29.48
N VAL A 538 13.21 0.64 -30.51
CA VAL A 538 13.31 2.10 -30.53
C VAL A 538 11.93 2.71 -30.26
N VAL A 539 11.86 3.67 -29.35
CA VAL A 539 10.68 4.49 -29.06
C VAL A 539 11.08 5.95 -29.20
N ASP A 540 10.66 6.59 -30.30
CA ASP A 540 11.04 7.97 -30.63
C ASP A 540 9.96 8.63 -31.50
N SER A 541 10.08 9.94 -31.77
CA SER A 541 9.16 10.63 -32.68
C SER A 541 9.36 10.17 -34.13
N ALA A 542 8.29 10.16 -34.92
CA ALA A 542 8.35 9.85 -36.34
C ALA A 542 9.31 10.77 -37.11
N ALA A 543 9.42 12.04 -36.71
CA ALA A 543 10.38 12.96 -37.29
C ALA A 543 11.83 12.52 -37.06
N ASN A 544 12.18 12.11 -35.82
CA ASN A 544 13.51 11.63 -35.48
C ASN A 544 13.84 10.30 -36.19
N ILE A 545 12.87 9.38 -36.25
CA ILE A 545 13.03 8.13 -36.98
C ILE A 545 13.24 8.41 -38.48
N ASN A 546 12.44 9.28 -39.08
CA ASN A 546 12.53 9.64 -40.50
C ASN A 546 13.90 10.23 -40.86
N ALA A 547 14.44 11.09 -39.99
CA ALA A 547 15.76 11.69 -40.18
C ALA A 547 16.92 10.68 -40.11
N HIS A 548 16.70 9.49 -39.53
CA HIS A 548 17.76 8.53 -39.21
C HIS A 548 17.51 7.10 -39.70
N LEU A 549 16.61 6.92 -40.68
CA LEU A 549 16.27 5.60 -41.22
C LEU A 549 17.51 4.82 -41.70
N SER A 550 18.48 5.48 -42.35
CA SER A 550 19.71 4.83 -42.79
C SER A 550 20.60 4.32 -41.64
N GLY A 551 20.62 5.03 -40.51
CA GLY A 551 21.37 4.60 -39.32
C GLY A 551 20.74 3.39 -38.64
N LEU A 552 19.40 3.32 -38.65
CA LEU A 552 18.63 2.15 -38.23
C LEU A 552 18.85 0.97 -39.19
N ALA A 553 18.84 1.22 -40.50
CA ALA A 553 19.06 0.21 -41.54
C ALA A 553 20.44 -0.45 -41.44
N ALA A 554 21.49 0.34 -41.15
CA ALA A 554 22.84 -0.16 -40.96
C ALA A 554 22.95 -1.17 -39.80
N ASN A 555 22.00 -1.18 -38.87
CA ASN A 555 22.01 -2.00 -37.66
C ASN A 555 20.78 -2.92 -37.54
N LEU A 556 20.20 -3.29 -38.69
CA LEU A 556 18.97 -4.08 -38.78
C LEU A 556 19.03 -5.41 -38.02
N GLY A 557 20.22 -6.02 -37.91
CA GLY A 557 20.43 -7.27 -37.17
C GLY A 557 20.14 -7.17 -35.67
N LYS A 558 20.25 -5.97 -35.07
CA LYS A 558 19.89 -5.71 -33.67
C LYS A 558 18.54 -5.02 -33.51
N LEU A 559 18.03 -4.36 -34.55
CA LEU A 559 16.74 -3.67 -34.50
C LEU A 559 15.56 -4.65 -34.51
N SER A 560 14.86 -4.78 -33.38
CA SER A 560 13.71 -5.69 -33.25
C SER A 560 12.36 -4.99 -33.37
N GLY A 561 12.28 -3.68 -33.15
CA GLY A 561 11.04 -2.92 -33.32
C GLY A 561 11.22 -1.41 -33.27
N ILE A 562 10.26 -0.68 -33.83
CA ILE A 562 10.12 0.78 -33.75
C ILE A 562 8.71 1.11 -33.26
N THR A 563 8.57 2.08 -32.37
CA THR A 563 7.29 2.61 -31.90
C THR A 563 7.37 4.13 -31.91
N PHE A 564 6.34 4.79 -32.43
CA PHE A 564 6.31 6.25 -32.47
C PHE A 564 5.78 6.83 -31.16
N THR A 565 6.39 7.92 -30.69
CA THR A 565 5.88 8.67 -29.52
C THR A 565 4.77 9.66 -29.88
N ASP A 566 4.51 9.87 -31.16
CA ASP A 566 3.50 10.80 -31.66
C ASP A 566 2.09 10.42 -31.18
N THR A 567 1.31 11.42 -30.75
CA THR A 567 -0.06 11.21 -30.22
C THR A 567 -1.11 11.03 -31.32
N THR A 568 -0.74 11.26 -32.58
CA THR A 568 -1.58 11.10 -33.78
C THR A 568 -0.81 10.30 -34.82
N THR A 569 -1.50 9.64 -35.76
CA THR A 569 -0.88 8.93 -36.88
C THR A 569 0.04 9.88 -37.68
N PRO A 570 1.37 9.71 -37.62
CA PRO A 570 2.30 10.62 -38.28
C PRO A 570 2.44 10.28 -39.76
N THR A 571 2.79 11.28 -40.57
CA THR A 571 3.16 11.11 -41.98
C THR A 571 4.66 11.29 -42.13
N LEU A 572 5.36 10.26 -42.61
CA LEU A 572 6.79 10.31 -42.93
C LEU A 572 6.96 10.69 -44.40
N THR A 573 7.53 11.86 -44.66
CA THR A 573 7.93 12.27 -46.00
C THR A 573 9.31 11.70 -46.32
N ILE A 574 9.38 10.83 -47.32
CA ILE A 574 10.60 10.10 -47.71
C ILE A 574 10.82 10.18 -49.22
N ALA A 575 12.08 10.26 -49.65
CA ALA A 575 12.41 10.10 -51.06
C ALA A 575 12.19 8.64 -51.49
N ALA A 576 11.76 8.41 -52.73
CA ALA A 576 11.52 7.07 -53.26
C ALA A 576 12.75 6.15 -53.18
N SER A 577 13.95 6.71 -53.38
CA SER A 577 15.20 5.97 -53.18
C SER A 577 15.40 5.53 -51.72
N GLN A 578 15.10 6.39 -50.76
CA GLN A 578 15.21 6.08 -49.33
C GLN A 578 14.15 5.06 -48.88
N TYR A 579 12.90 5.23 -49.32
CA TYR A 579 11.82 4.28 -49.07
C TYR A 579 12.25 2.85 -49.43
N ARG A 580 12.80 2.68 -50.64
CA ARG A 580 13.24 1.39 -51.16
C ARG A 580 14.42 0.81 -50.37
N ALA A 581 15.38 1.66 -49.99
CA ALA A 581 16.53 1.25 -49.19
C ALA A 581 16.12 0.76 -47.79
N ASP A 582 15.12 1.42 -47.17
CA ASP A 582 14.78 1.23 -45.76
C ASP A 582 13.45 0.50 -45.54
N THR A 583 12.91 -0.16 -46.56
CA THR A 583 11.69 -0.98 -46.45
C THR A 583 11.75 -1.97 -45.28
N TRP A 584 12.92 -2.55 -45.02
CA TRP A 584 13.14 -3.47 -43.89
C TRP A 584 13.10 -2.79 -42.52
N VAL A 585 13.50 -1.52 -42.42
CA VAL A 585 13.38 -0.72 -41.19
C VAL A 585 11.92 -0.36 -40.97
N LEU A 586 11.22 0.10 -42.02
CA LEU A 586 9.79 0.42 -41.96
C LEU A 586 8.95 -0.81 -41.58
N ALA A 587 9.36 -2.02 -41.99
CA ALA A 587 8.75 -3.27 -41.57
C ALA A 587 8.94 -3.60 -40.07
N LYS A 588 9.87 -2.92 -39.36
CA LYS A 588 10.04 -3.03 -37.91
C LYS A 588 9.12 -2.10 -37.12
N VAL A 589 8.41 -1.18 -37.77
CA VAL A 589 7.42 -0.34 -37.08
C VAL A 589 6.30 -1.23 -36.56
N SER A 590 6.03 -1.11 -35.26
CA SER A 590 5.00 -1.88 -34.56
C SER A 590 3.64 -1.67 -35.22
N ALA A 591 2.85 -2.74 -35.34
CA ALA A 591 1.47 -2.65 -35.82
C ALA A 591 0.58 -1.75 -34.93
N ALA A 592 0.98 -1.53 -33.67
CA ALA A 592 0.30 -0.61 -32.76
C ALA A 592 0.68 0.87 -32.98
N SER A 593 1.66 1.17 -33.85
CA SER A 593 2.08 2.51 -34.23
C SER A 593 1.74 2.76 -35.70
N PRO A 594 0.47 3.03 -36.04
CA PRO A 594 0.09 3.32 -37.43
C PRO A 594 0.83 4.56 -37.91
N TYR A 595 1.15 4.58 -39.21
CA TYR A 595 1.81 5.70 -39.86
C TYR A 595 1.43 5.76 -41.34
N HIS A 596 1.61 6.94 -41.91
CA HIS A 596 1.48 7.21 -43.33
C HIS A 596 2.84 7.52 -43.95
N LEU A 597 2.98 7.20 -45.24
CA LEU A 597 4.15 7.53 -46.05
C LEU A 597 3.73 8.49 -47.16
N ALA A 598 4.47 9.59 -47.28
CA ALA A 598 4.43 10.51 -48.41
C ALA A 598 5.72 10.36 -49.20
N VAL A 599 5.66 9.62 -50.31
CA VAL A 599 6.85 9.32 -51.12
C VAL A 599 7.07 10.41 -52.16
N THR A 600 8.29 10.92 -52.25
CA THR A 600 8.66 11.99 -53.18
C THR A 600 9.69 11.52 -54.20
N GLY A 601 9.61 12.04 -55.42
CA GLY A 601 10.59 11.75 -56.46
C GLY A 601 10.54 10.33 -57.02
N ALA A 602 9.38 9.68 -57.01
CA ALA A 602 9.22 8.36 -57.62
C ALA A 602 9.22 8.47 -59.15
N SER A 603 9.99 7.65 -59.86
CA SER A 603 9.74 7.44 -61.29
C SER A 603 8.43 6.67 -61.48
N TYR A 604 7.83 6.70 -62.67
CA TYR A 604 6.60 5.93 -62.92
C TYR A 604 6.79 4.43 -62.66
N ALA A 605 7.95 3.89 -63.05
CA ALA A 605 8.29 2.49 -62.81
C ALA A 605 8.28 2.13 -61.32
N ASN A 606 8.71 3.05 -60.45
CA ASN A 606 8.66 2.86 -59.00
C ASN A 606 7.26 3.11 -58.46
N PHE A 607 6.56 4.14 -58.91
CA PHE A 607 5.17 4.44 -58.55
C PHE A 607 4.28 3.20 -58.69
N ALA A 608 4.38 2.50 -59.83
CA ALA A 608 3.59 1.30 -60.10
C ALA A 608 3.81 0.18 -59.07
N ALA A 609 5.01 0.07 -58.50
CA ALA A 609 5.31 -0.90 -57.44
C ALA A 609 4.94 -0.38 -56.04
N GLU A 610 5.16 0.90 -55.79
CA GLU A 610 5.02 1.55 -54.48
C GLU A 610 3.54 1.75 -54.10
N VAL A 611 2.68 2.02 -55.07
CA VAL A 611 1.27 2.32 -54.84
C VAL A 611 0.50 1.21 -54.11
N GLY A 612 0.97 -0.04 -54.23
CA GLY A 612 0.41 -1.21 -53.55
C GLY A 612 0.64 -1.22 -52.04
N ASN A 613 1.59 -0.43 -51.51
CA ASN A 613 1.80 -0.35 -50.06
C ASN A 613 0.66 0.45 -49.40
N THR A 614 0.00 -0.17 -48.42
CA THR A 614 -1.13 0.40 -47.69
C THR A 614 -0.76 1.58 -46.80
N HIS A 615 0.50 1.68 -46.37
CA HIS A 615 1.01 2.83 -45.61
C HIS A 615 1.24 4.06 -46.49
N ILE A 616 1.42 3.89 -47.81
CA ILE A 616 1.60 5.02 -48.72
C ILE A 616 0.25 5.67 -48.99
N THR A 617 0.13 6.94 -48.61
CA THR A 617 -1.06 7.78 -48.84
C THR A 617 -0.85 8.83 -49.92
N SER A 618 0.39 9.18 -50.23
CA SER A 618 0.72 10.07 -51.34
C SER A 618 2.05 9.71 -51.99
N ILE A 619 2.11 9.86 -53.31
CA ILE A 619 3.32 9.74 -54.12
C ILE A 619 3.41 10.96 -55.04
N ALA A 620 4.56 11.61 -55.05
CA ALA A 620 4.93 12.63 -56.03
C ALA A 620 5.86 12.00 -57.07
N VAL A 621 5.43 12.01 -58.33
CA VAL A 621 6.13 11.39 -59.45
C VAL A 621 7.07 12.40 -60.12
N VAL A 622 8.29 11.98 -60.42
CA VAL A 622 9.30 12.74 -61.17
C VAL A 622 9.85 11.85 -62.27
N ASP A 623 9.48 12.11 -63.53
CA ASP A 623 9.86 11.28 -64.68
C ASP A 623 9.89 12.10 -65.98
N SER A 624 10.27 11.50 -67.11
CA SER A 624 10.20 12.14 -68.44
C SER A 624 8.78 12.16 -68.97
N ALA A 625 8.45 13.16 -69.79
CA ALA A 625 7.17 13.28 -70.49
C ALA A 625 6.85 12.04 -71.33
N ALA A 626 7.84 11.44 -71.97
CA ALA A 626 7.65 10.20 -72.73
C ALA A 626 7.15 9.05 -71.84
N ASN A 627 7.74 8.88 -70.65
CA ASN A 627 7.33 7.84 -69.70
C ASN A 627 5.95 8.14 -69.10
N ILE A 628 5.67 9.40 -68.77
CA ILE A 628 4.36 9.81 -68.27
C ILE A 628 3.29 9.55 -69.35
N ASN A 629 3.50 10.02 -70.58
CA ASN A 629 2.57 9.86 -71.70
C ASN A 629 2.23 8.39 -71.98
N ALA A 630 3.22 7.50 -71.89
CA ALA A 630 3.03 6.07 -72.08
C ALA A 630 2.20 5.41 -70.96
N HIS A 631 2.01 6.06 -69.81
CA HIS A 631 1.46 5.44 -68.61
C HIS A 631 0.43 6.28 -67.83
N LEU A 632 -0.15 7.29 -68.46
CA LEU A 632 -1.17 8.15 -67.87
C LEU A 632 -2.35 7.35 -67.28
N ALA A 633 -2.83 6.31 -67.96
CA ALA A 633 -3.91 5.45 -67.46
C ALA A 633 -3.59 4.79 -66.09
N GLY A 634 -2.32 4.40 -65.87
CA GLY A 634 -1.91 3.81 -64.60
C GLY A 634 -1.82 4.83 -63.45
N LEU A 635 -1.46 6.08 -63.79
CA LEU A 635 -1.47 7.21 -62.87
C LEU A 635 -2.91 7.60 -62.51
N GLU A 636 -3.80 7.67 -63.50
CA GLU A 636 -5.23 7.96 -63.33
C GLU A 636 -5.91 6.91 -62.44
N THR A 637 -5.65 5.63 -62.70
CA THR A 637 -6.20 4.52 -61.90
C THR A 637 -5.87 4.66 -60.40
N ASN A 638 -4.76 5.34 -60.07
CA ASN A 638 -4.27 5.51 -58.72
C ASN A 638 -4.28 6.98 -58.26
N LEU A 639 -5.16 7.81 -58.84
CA LEU A 639 -5.21 9.25 -58.61
C LEU A 639 -5.33 9.63 -57.12
N ALA A 640 -6.02 8.81 -56.32
CA ALA A 640 -6.18 9.04 -54.87
C ALA A 640 -4.85 9.06 -54.09
N LYS A 641 -3.81 8.41 -54.61
CA LYS A 641 -2.45 8.43 -54.03
C LYS A 641 -1.49 9.30 -54.85
N LEU A 642 -1.89 9.82 -56.01
CA LEU A 642 -1.05 10.68 -56.83
C LEU A 642 -1.18 12.13 -56.37
N SER A 643 -0.10 12.69 -55.82
CA SER A 643 -0.09 14.07 -55.33
C SER A 643 0.39 15.09 -56.37
N SER A 644 1.31 14.68 -57.24
CA SER A 644 1.87 15.54 -58.29
C SER A 644 2.66 14.72 -59.31
N ILE A 645 2.80 15.27 -60.51
CA ILE A 645 3.78 14.84 -61.52
C ILE A 645 4.67 16.03 -61.88
N THR A 646 5.98 15.83 -61.83
CA THR A 646 6.99 16.78 -62.33
C THR A 646 7.72 16.13 -63.50
N LEU A 647 7.79 16.83 -64.63
CA LEU A 647 8.50 16.38 -65.83
C LEU A 647 9.98 16.76 -65.74
N THR A 648 10.85 15.83 -66.10
CA THR A 648 12.32 15.98 -66.05
C THR A 648 12.93 16.57 -67.33
N ASP A 649 12.13 16.76 -68.38
CA ASP A 649 12.55 17.30 -69.66
C ASP A 649 13.04 18.75 -69.54
N ALA A 650 14.12 19.09 -70.25
CA ALA A 650 14.78 20.39 -70.15
C ALA A 650 14.01 21.55 -70.84
N THR A 651 13.04 21.22 -71.71
CA THR A 651 12.17 22.17 -72.43
C THR A 651 10.72 21.77 -72.23
N THR A 652 9.75 22.63 -72.59
CA THR A 652 8.32 22.27 -72.61
C THR A 652 8.08 21.05 -73.52
N PRO A 653 7.80 19.86 -72.97
CA PRO A 653 7.63 18.67 -73.78
C PRO A 653 6.20 18.57 -74.31
N THR A 654 6.02 17.79 -75.39
CA THR A 654 4.70 17.51 -75.96
C THR A 654 4.18 16.16 -75.48
N LEU A 655 2.98 16.13 -74.89
CA LEU A 655 2.22 14.91 -74.61
C LEU A 655 1.23 14.70 -75.73
N THR A 656 1.46 13.70 -76.59
CA THR A 656 0.58 13.36 -77.70
C THR A 656 -0.37 12.23 -77.30
N LEU A 657 -1.67 12.53 -77.29
CA LEU A 657 -2.74 11.64 -76.85
C LEU A 657 -3.86 11.55 -77.88
N ILE A 658 -4.57 10.42 -77.89
CA ILE A 658 -5.85 10.34 -78.62
C ILE A 658 -6.98 10.94 -77.78
N GLY A 659 -8.05 11.40 -78.42
CA GLY A 659 -9.18 12.04 -77.74
C GLY A 659 -9.74 11.23 -76.57
N SER A 660 -9.90 9.91 -76.75
CA SER A 660 -10.39 9.02 -75.68
C SER A 660 -9.43 8.86 -74.51
N GLN A 661 -8.12 8.89 -74.75
CA GLN A 661 -7.11 8.84 -73.69
C GLN A 661 -7.11 10.15 -72.89
N THR A 662 -7.26 11.28 -73.59
CA THR A 662 -7.34 12.61 -72.98
C THR A 662 -8.55 12.73 -72.06
N ALA A 663 -9.70 12.20 -72.47
CA ALA A 663 -10.90 12.16 -71.63
C ALA A 663 -10.75 11.24 -70.41
N ALA A 664 -10.08 10.10 -70.58
CA ALA A 664 -9.93 9.09 -69.53
C ALA A 664 -8.93 9.51 -68.44
N ASP A 665 -7.83 10.17 -68.81
CA ASP A 665 -6.70 10.43 -67.91
C ASP A 665 -6.62 11.89 -67.44
N MET A 666 -7.76 12.57 -67.38
CA MET A 666 -7.87 13.99 -67.05
C MET A 666 -7.28 14.31 -65.67
N GLY A 667 -7.47 13.42 -64.68
CA GLY A 667 -6.94 13.60 -63.33
C GLY A 667 -5.41 13.57 -63.29
N ALA A 668 -4.80 12.60 -63.98
CA ALA A 668 -3.35 12.46 -64.11
C ALA A 668 -2.74 13.63 -64.89
N LEU A 669 -3.38 14.07 -65.99
CA LEU A 669 -2.99 15.28 -66.71
C LEU A 669 -2.98 16.51 -65.80
N ASN A 670 -4.02 16.65 -64.98
CA ASN A 670 -4.13 17.77 -64.02
C ASN A 670 -3.16 17.69 -62.85
N ALA A 671 -2.60 16.52 -62.57
CA ALA A 671 -1.56 16.36 -61.56
C ALA A 671 -0.18 16.84 -62.05
N ILE A 672 0.01 17.07 -63.36
CA ILE A 672 1.26 17.58 -63.93
C ILE A 672 1.44 19.05 -63.56
N GLN A 673 2.51 19.35 -62.84
CA GLN A 673 2.86 20.72 -62.41
C GLN A 673 3.87 21.40 -63.33
N SER A 674 4.67 20.62 -64.06
CA SER A 674 5.60 21.14 -65.07
C SER A 674 4.84 21.63 -66.30
N PRO A 675 5.33 22.67 -67.00
CA PRO A 675 4.70 23.10 -68.26
C PRO A 675 4.82 21.99 -69.32
N TYR A 676 3.75 21.75 -70.07
CA TYR A 676 3.71 20.80 -71.19
C TYR A 676 2.73 21.26 -72.27
N LEU A 677 3.00 20.90 -73.53
CA LEU A 677 2.06 21.03 -74.64
C LEU A 677 1.19 19.78 -74.70
N LEU A 678 -0.12 19.91 -74.53
CA LEU A 678 -1.07 18.80 -74.74
C LEU A 678 -1.47 18.74 -76.21
N SER A 679 -1.03 17.72 -76.93
CA SER A 679 -1.35 17.51 -78.35
C SER A 679 -2.42 16.43 -78.49
N VAL A 680 -3.64 16.80 -78.86
CA VAL A 680 -4.82 15.91 -78.89
C VAL A 680 -5.16 15.51 -80.33
N ASN A 681 -5.06 14.22 -80.61
CA ASN A 681 -5.38 13.61 -81.89
C ASN A 681 -6.75 12.92 -81.84
N ALA A 682 -7.75 13.45 -82.54
CA ALA A 682 -9.07 12.82 -82.63
C ALA A 682 -9.87 13.29 -83.85
N SER A 683 -10.99 12.64 -84.18
CA SER A 683 -11.91 13.18 -85.19
C SER A 683 -12.54 14.48 -84.68
N ALA A 684 -12.93 15.36 -85.61
CA ALA A 684 -13.57 16.62 -85.25
C ALA A 684 -14.84 16.39 -84.40
N SER A 685 -15.64 15.37 -84.74
CA SER A 685 -16.83 15.02 -83.94
C SER A 685 -16.50 14.64 -82.49
N TYR A 686 -15.35 14.03 -82.22
CA TYR A 686 -14.96 13.67 -80.86
C TYR A 686 -14.46 14.88 -80.09
N LEU A 687 -13.60 15.70 -80.72
CA LEU A 687 -13.07 16.95 -80.16
C LEU A 687 -14.20 17.90 -79.74
N ASN A 688 -15.27 18.01 -80.53
CA ASN A 688 -16.46 18.82 -80.19
C ASN A 688 -17.15 18.41 -78.87
N THR A 689 -16.99 17.15 -78.46
CA THR A 689 -17.58 16.63 -77.21
C THR A 689 -16.57 16.50 -76.08
N LEU A 690 -15.29 16.71 -76.36
CA LEU A 690 -14.22 16.58 -75.38
C LEU A 690 -14.16 17.82 -74.49
N ASN A 691 -14.36 17.61 -73.19
CA ASN A 691 -14.23 18.69 -72.22
C ASN A 691 -12.78 18.83 -71.75
N LEU A 692 -12.13 19.92 -72.15
CA LEU A 692 -10.76 20.30 -71.78
C LEU A 692 -10.74 21.46 -70.77
N SER A 693 -11.89 22.00 -70.35
CA SER A 693 -11.97 23.18 -69.45
C SER A 693 -11.25 23.01 -68.11
N THR A 694 -11.05 21.76 -67.68
CA THR A 694 -10.39 21.44 -66.42
C THR A 694 -8.89 21.15 -66.58
N VAL A 695 -8.35 21.13 -67.81
CA VAL A 695 -6.92 20.84 -68.05
C VAL A 695 -6.06 21.98 -67.51
N HIS A 696 -5.03 21.65 -66.71
CA HIS A 696 -4.18 22.67 -66.07
C HIS A 696 -3.08 23.28 -66.96
N THR A 697 -2.89 22.82 -68.20
CA THR A 697 -1.98 23.46 -69.16
C THR A 697 -2.70 24.48 -70.05
N PRO A 698 -2.14 25.69 -70.26
CA PRO A 698 -2.65 26.63 -71.24
C PRO A 698 -2.17 26.33 -72.66
N LEU A 699 -1.26 25.37 -72.85
CA LEU A 699 -0.68 25.01 -74.14
C LEU A 699 -1.38 23.76 -74.65
N ILE A 700 -2.36 23.94 -75.54
CA ILE A 700 -3.13 22.86 -76.15
C ILE A 700 -3.00 22.96 -77.66
N GLU A 701 -2.56 21.87 -78.28
CA GLU A 701 -2.55 21.66 -79.72
C GLU A 701 -3.64 20.64 -80.08
N ILE A 702 -4.52 20.96 -81.02
CA ILE A 702 -5.46 19.98 -81.56
C ILE A 702 -5.05 19.52 -82.96
N LYS A 703 -5.15 18.20 -83.19
CA LYS A 703 -4.81 17.53 -84.45
C LYS A 703 -6.01 16.72 -84.96
N PRO A 704 -6.96 17.34 -85.68
CA PRO A 704 -8.08 16.62 -86.27
C PRO A 704 -7.58 15.49 -87.19
N THR A 705 -7.92 14.24 -86.89
CA THR A 705 -7.56 13.09 -87.76
C THR A 705 -8.52 12.91 -88.92
N VAL A 706 -9.76 13.39 -88.75
CA VAL A 706 -10.82 13.45 -89.77
C VAL A 706 -11.64 14.71 -89.51
N LEU A 707 -11.89 15.49 -90.55
CA LEU A 707 -12.80 16.63 -90.54
C LEU A 707 -14.18 16.15 -91.01
N ASP A 708 -15.07 15.88 -90.08
CA ASP A 708 -16.48 15.63 -90.40
C ASP A 708 -17.24 16.97 -90.47
N ALA A 709 -18.44 17.02 -91.07
CA ALA A 709 -19.28 18.22 -91.18
C ALA A 709 -19.90 18.63 -89.82
N VAL A 710 -19.08 18.74 -88.78
CA VAL A 710 -19.46 18.97 -87.39
C VAL A 710 -18.64 20.15 -86.87
N THR A 711 -19.33 21.12 -86.29
CA THR A 711 -18.72 22.26 -85.58
C THR A 711 -17.83 21.73 -84.45
N LEU A 712 -16.57 22.16 -84.38
CA LEU A 712 -15.81 22.05 -83.13
C LEU A 712 -16.34 23.09 -82.15
N THR A 713 -16.46 22.74 -80.88
CA THR A 713 -16.81 23.68 -79.82
C THR A 713 -15.88 23.38 -78.67
N GLU A 714 -14.88 24.22 -78.49
CA GLU A 714 -13.88 23.98 -77.47
C GLU A 714 -14.21 24.58 -76.12
N THR A 715 -13.78 23.87 -75.09
CA THR A 715 -14.03 24.20 -73.70
C THR A 715 -12.78 24.76 -73.01
N ALA A 716 -11.65 24.89 -73.71
CA ALA A 716 -10.39 25.46 -73.24
C ALA A 716 -9.66 26.29 -74.32
N HIS A 717 -8.58 26.96 -73.93
CA HIS A 717 -7.72 27.71 -74.85
C HIS A 717 -6.83 26.77 -75.67
N ILE A 718 -6.83 26.95 -76.99
CA ILE A 718 -5.94 26.28 -77.96
C ILE A 718 -4.89 27.28 -78.36
N THR A 719 -3.64 26.87 -78.33
CA THR A 719 -2.53 27.67 -78.86
C THR A 719 -2.18 27.29 -80.28
N ASP A 720 -2.40 26.02 -80.66
CA ASP A 720 -1.99 25.50 -81.95
C ASP A 720 -3.07 24.59 -82.58
N LEU A 721 -3.39 24.79 -83.85
CA LEU A 721 -4.23 23.89 -84.64
C LEU A 721 -3.38 23.30 -85.76
N ASN A 722 -3.14 21.99 -85.70
CA ASN A 722 -2.33 21.31 -86.70
C ASN A 722 -3.19 20.73 -87.82
N LEU A 723 -3.03 21.27 -89.02
CA LEU A 723 -3.75 20.84 -90.22
C LEU A 723 -2.83 20.07 -91.19
N ALA A 724 -1.63 19.65 -90.77
CA ALA A 724 -0.61 19.04 -91.63
C ALA A 724 -1.07 17.77 -92.38
N LEU A 725 -2.09 17.08 -91.88
CA LEU A 725 -2.63 15.86 -92.48
C LEU A 725 -3.76 16.14 -93.51
N ILE A 726 -4.18 17.40 -93.65
CA ILE A 726 -5.25 17.79 -94.57
C ILE A 726 -4.62 18.26 -95.88
N ASN A 727 -5.08 17.68 -96.98
CA ASN A 727 -4.68 18.11 -98.30
C ASN A 727 -5.40 19.42 -98.66
N LEU A 728 -4.73 20.55 -98.44
CA LEU A 728 -5.25 21.89 -98.75
C LEU A 728 -5.03 22.28 -100.22
N THR A 729 -4.72 21.35 -101.13
CA THR A 729 -4.40 21.70 -102.52
C THR A 729 -5.61 22.32 -103.22
N GLY A 730 -5.58 23.65 -103.35
CA GLY A 730 -6.65 24.44 -103.95
C GLY A 730 -7.64 25.07 -102.96
N ASP A 731 -7.55 24.71 -101.67
CA ASP A 731 -8.44 25.20 -100.63
C ASP A 731 -7.73 26.30 -99.81
N SER A 732 -8.47 27.29 -99.34
CA SER A 732 -7.97 28.39 -98.50
C SER A 732 -8.44 28.23 -97.07
N ILE A 733 -7.57 28.53 -96.11
CA ILE A 733 -7.96 28.63 -94.70
C ILE A 733 -8.21 30.09 -94.37
N ASN A 734 -9.40 30.38 -93.87
CA ASN A 734 -9.75 31.70 -93.36
C ASN A 734 -9.94 31.61 -91.85
N GLU A 735 -9.21 32.44 -91.12
CA GLU A 735 -9.42 32.68 -89.70
C GLU A 735 -10.25 33.96 -89.56
N LYS A 736 -11.26 33.92 -88.71
CA LYS A 736 -12.06 35.12 -88.39
C LYS A 736 -12.56 35.06 -86.96
N ALA A 737 -12.82 36.22 -86.37
CA ALA A 737 -13.44 36.30 -85.06
C ALA A 737 -14.83 35.61 -85.03
N TYR A 738 -15.06 34.80 -83.99
CA TYR A 738 -16.33 34.15 -83.69
C TYR A 738 -16.85 34.60 -82.31
N GLY A 739 -17.88 35.45 -82.29
CA GLY A 739 -18.35 36.07 -81.04
C GLY A 739 -17.32 37.03 -80.43
N SER A 740 -17.36 37.25 -79.11
CA SER A 740 -16.50 38.23 -78.42
C SER A 740 -15.10 37.73 -78.07
N THR A 741 -14.89 36.42 -78.02
CA THR A 741 -13.64 35.78 -77.55
C THR A 741 -13.28 34.51 -78.33
N GLY A 742 -13.99 34.21 -79.41
CA GLY A 742 -13.78 33.01 -80.21
C GLY A 742 -13.17 33.26 -81.59
N THR A 743 -12.74 32.18 -82.25
CA THR A 743 -12.16 32.16 -83.60
C THR A 743 -12.84 31.05 -84.40
N GLU A 744 -13.23 31.35 -85.63
CA GLU A 744 -13.74 30.39 -86.59
C GLU A 744 -12.67 30.18 -87.66
N VAL A 745 -12.30 28.93 -87.90
CA VAL A 745 -11.38 28.50 -88.94
C VAL A 745 -12.19 27.78 -90.01
N ASP A 746 -12.38 28.46 -91.13
CA ASP A 746 -13.04 27.92 -92.30
C ASP A 746 -12.02 27.32 -93.26
N ILE A 747 -12.23 26.06 -93.65
CA ILE A 747 -11.56 25.46 -94.80
C ILE A 747 -12.49 25.64 -95.99
N VAL A 748 -12.08 26.48 -96.93
CA VAL A 748 -12.89 26.92 -98.06
C VAL A 748 -12.35 26.30 -99.35
N ALA A 749 -13.22 25.63 -100.10
CA ALA A 749 -12.90 25.08 -101.40
C ALA A 749 -12.44 26.16 -102.38
N ALA A 750 -11.70 25.78 -103.42
CA ALA A 750 -11.36 26.66 -104.55
C ALA A 750 -12.56 27.40 -105.18
N ASN A 751 -13.78 26.87 -105.04
CA ASN A 751 -15.02 27.46 -105.53
C ASN A 751 -15.72 28.41 -104.54
N GLY A 752 -15.12 28.69 -103.38
CA GLY A 752 -15.65 29.56 -102.33
C GLY A 752 -16.63 28.90 -101.36
N ALA A 753 -16.92 27.60 -101.50
CA ALA A 753 -17.76 26.87 -100.55
C ALA A 753 -16.98 26.51 -99.27
N VAL A 754 -17.54 26.82 -98.10
CA VAL A 754 -16.99 26.34 -96.81
C VAL A 754 -17.17 24.83 -96.75
N LEU A 755 -16.06 24.09 -96.81
CA LEU A 755 -16.04 22.63 -96.74
C LEU A 755 -16.11 22.15 -95.29
N HIS A 756 -15.35 22.80 -94.41
CA HIS A 756 -15.32 22.51 -92.99
C HIS A 756 -15.23 23.83 -92.22
N GLN A 757 -15.94 23.89 -91.10
CA GLN A 757 -16.02 25.05 -90.24
C GLN A 757 -15.68 24.60 -88.82
N LEU A 758 -14.51 25.03 -88.33
CA LEU A 758 -14.06 24.75 -86.97
C LEU A 758 -14.31 26.00 -86.15
N ILE A 759 -15.03 25.88 -85.04
CA ILE A 759 -15.37 27.02 -84.18
C ILE A 759 -14.67 26.85 -82.83
N PHE A 760 -14.04 27.92 -82.36
CA PHE A 760 -13.30 27.92 -81.11
C PHE A 760 -13.85 29.06 -80.27
N THR A 761 -14.71 28.77 -79.31
CA THR A 761 -15.47 29.80 -78.58
C THR A 761 -14.65 30.58 -77.54
N HIS A 762 -13.43 30.12 -77.23
CA HIS A 762 -12.58 30.68 -76.18
C HIS A 762 -11.21 31.15 -76.67
N ASN A 763 -10.92 31.14 -77.98
CA ASN A 763 -9.64 31.61 -78.51
C ASN A 763 -9.82 32.89 -79.32
N THR A 764 -8.98 33.91 -79.08
CA THR A 764 -8.89 35.04 -80.02
C THR A 764 -8.04 34.67 -81.23
N GLU A 765 -8.26 35.35 -82.35
CA GLU A 765 -7.55 35.13 -83.61
C GLU A 765 -6.01 35.23 -83.42
N ALA A 766 -5.55 36.09 -82.50
CA ALA A 766 -4.13 36.24 -82.19
C ALA A 766 -3.51 35.12 -81.33
N GLN A 767 -4.34 34.27 -80.72
CA GLN A 767 -3.92 33.20 -79.82
C GLN A 767 -3.79 31.84 -80.51
N LEU A 768 -4.41 31.66 -81.68
CA LEU A 768 -4.41 30.41 -82.44
C LEU A 768 -3.32 30.45 -83.52
N GLN A 769 -2.41 29.47 -83.51
CA GLN A 769 -1.43 29.30 -84.58
C GLN A 769 -1.79 28.07 -85.44
N LEU A 770 -1.88 28.27 -86.76
CA LEU A 770 -2.07 27.16 -87.70
C LEU A 770 -0.74 26.51 -88.07
N LEU A 771 -0.55 25.24 -87.70
CA LEU A 771 0.66 24.47 -87.98
C LEU A 771 0.43 23.51 -89.16
N GLY A 772 1.44 23.34 -90.03
CA GLY A 772 1.44 22.32 -91.09
C GLY A 772 0.96 22.76 -92.47
N ILE A 773 0.77 24.06 -92.71
CA ILE A 773 0.34 24.60 -94.01
C ILE A 773 1.56 24.64 -94.95
N GLY A 774 1.65 23.67 -95.87
CA GLY A 774 2.74 23.58 -96.84
C GLY A 774 2.81 24.81 -97.76
N SER A 775 3.92 25.54 -97.68
CA SER A 775 4.42 26.55 -98.64
C SER A 775 3.43 27.59 -99.20
N THR A 776 2.47 28.09 -98.41
CA THR A 776 1.70 29.29 -98.79
C THR A 776 1.24 30.07 -97.56
N SER A 777 1.34 31.39 -97.66
CA SER A 777 1.24 32.38 -96.59
C SER A 777 -0.03 32.26 -95.74
N VAL A 778 0.16 32.12 -94.43
CA VAL A 778 -0.85 32.40 -93.41
C VAL A 778 -1.08 33.91 -93.43
N HIS A 779 -2.27 34.33 -93.86
CA HIS A 779 -2.68 35.73 -93.77
C HIS A 779 -3.12 36.01 -92.34
N PHE A 780 -2.24 36.62 -91.55
CA PHE A 780 -2.65 37.43 -90.41
C PHE A 780 -3.21 38.75 -90.95
N LEU A 781 -4.37 39.16 -90.46
CA LEU A 781 -4.82 40.55 -90.60
C LEU A 781 -3.86 41.52 -89.88
#